data_AF-A0A9D2GPC2-F1
#
_entry.id   AF-A0A9D2GPC2-F1
#
_cell.length_a   1.000
_cell.length_b   1.000
_cell.length_c   1.000
_cell.angle_alpha   90.00
_cell.angle_beta   90.00
_cell.angle_gamma   90.00
#
_symmetry.space_group_name_H-M   'P 1'
#
loop_
_entity.id
_entity.type
_entity.pdbx_description
1 polymer ?
#
loop_
_entity_poly.entity_id
_entity_poly.type
_entity_poly.pdbx_seq_one_letter_code
_entity_poly.pdbx_strand_id
1 'polypeptide(L)'
;MKTGFLKKSLSAVLSAAMLLTVTPAMLAGAVDGEVENVLNLTWPAAGTTQWGNEGSVPMWARNATPEEQQATIDAINKEYQDQLASGYNLGTIERPDFEGGGFSSWSDMVNVQFVGGNNQGNPWGQSNRNWACIIAPFPGMAFSVKGVVVNAFKNPKTAISNQFEWTDPRDGATRYWQMFDDGEYFVNSDGTTLENGWGYAPGSTLAGPVVDAMVRTYADYAYYEDFIIGMTEQNGQVDENGIVYQEFFGPDSNGKTLQEDRQGDFGITYMVAESLDATDVYIVTGDILTAWATTWGDPTSSNPDRFSASGVPVEEQKVAEDGTVSQRFEKVLITVSPEGEATIQSTDNSLTDFAVADSATIFRDGNDLDVVMPTGTDVTALAPTFTVHEKAQAEPASAAAQDFTAPVSYTVTAESGEVQTYTVTVYVTPETPAAADQTAAEGVDAAIAALPEADDLYLNDKDTVAQARAAYEALEPLQKILVENLDVLTAAEDAIKALEENPIRVTFVGDSITEGAGASNAYKNYVSQTGELLGDEFTVFNAGVSGKTLLDTPEAYTDTPRYTEGKNFAPDVVTIMLGTNDSKDRYWGSGNAAYNADAFAEQLTALINEYKSLPSSPVVFIATSPTVYGEKVDSINDAGVTEIVAVQKEVAAAEGCPVIDINAFTKNHSDWFGDGVHPNDIGHALMATAFAEAIAEVDAASLSSIQVGEMEIATEENVYTYTGYVPAGTEIPSVEAASLYGSTYTVDQAEDGTLPMTVTITVVSKKDHYRQVYTVNLEEGDIPNPIIKGDMNGDEKVDITDVMEACRVLARKNTGSDPLPDEMLRGDMNEDGRFLIDDIMGICRVLAQKTAN
;
A
#
# COMPACT_ATOMS: atom_id res chain seq x y z
N MET A 1 -14.04 -1.22 -24.40
CA MET A 1 -12.88 -2.03 -24.85
C MET A 1 -12.26 -2.67 -23.62
N LYS A 2 -12.35 -3.99 -23.43
CA LYS A 2 -11.75 -4.72 -22.30
C LYS A 2 -11.09 -5.99 -22.84
N THR A 3 -9.76 -5.99 -22.95
CA THR A 3 -8.89 -7.19 -22.90
C THR A 3 -7.44 -6.73 -22.92
N GLY A 4 -6.70 -6.95 -21.82
CA GLY A 4 -5.25 -6.97 -21.90
C GLY A 4 -4.54 -6.59 -20.62
N PHE A 5 -4.53 -7.45 -19.60
CA PHE A 5 -3.45 -7.52 -18.61
C PHE A 5 -3.59 -8.83 -17.84
N LEU A 6 -2.93 -9.90 -18.33
CA LEU A 6 -2.55 -11.11 -17.57
C LEU A 6 -1.92 -12.12 -18.54
N LYS A 7 -0.60 -12.03 -18.70
CA LYS A 7 0.28 -13.12 -19.17
C LYS A 7 1.74 -12.69 -19.08
N LYS A 8 2.43 -13.08 -18.00
CA LYS A 8 3.86 -13.43 -17.98
C LYS A 8 4.27 -13.90 -16.59
N SER A 9 4.32 -15.22 -16.40
CA SER A 9 5.36 -15.92 -15.60
C SER A 9 4.99 -17.40 -15.43
N LEU A 10 5.58 -18.27 -16.26
CA LEU A 10 5.79 -19.67 -15.88
C LEU A 10 6.91 -20.28 -16.73
N SER A 11 7.84 -20.98 -16.05
CA SER A 11 8.80 -21.97 -16.54
C SER A 11 10.27 -21.55 -16.67
N ALA A 12 11.12 -21.98 -15.73
CA ALA A 12 12.35 -22.75 -16.00
C ALA A 12 13.06 -23.21 -14.70
N VAL A 13 13.23 -24.53 -14.53
CA VAL A 13 14.18 -25.19 -13.60
C VAL A 13 14.76 -26.40 -14.35
N LEU A 14 16.10 -26.58 -14.42
CA LEU A 14 16.80 -27.87 -14.26
C LEU A 14 18.36 -27.82 -14.36
N SER A 15 19.02 -28.64 -13.52
CA SER A 15 20.38 -29.27 -13.60
C SER A 15 21.59 -28.45 -13.07
N ALA A 16 22.63 -28.96 -12.37
CA ALA A 16 23.24 -30.30 -12.30
C ALA A 16 24.09 -30.52 -11.00
N ALA A 17 24.53 -31.77 -10.75
CA ALA A 17 25.25 -32.26 -9.57
C ALA A 17 26.77 -32.47 -9.79
N MET A 18 27.59 -32.50 -8.71
CA MET A 18 28.88 -33.20 -8.68
C MET A 18 29.34 -33.60 -7.26
N LEU A 19 29.72 -34.88 -7.10
CA LEU A 19 30.37 -35.50 -5.93
C LEU A 19 31.88 -35.17 -5.88
N LEU A 20 32.45 -35.08 -4.67
CA LEU A 20 33.89 -35.30 -4.44
C LEU A 20 34.13 -35.98 -3.07
N THR A 21 34.79 -37.13 -3.13
CA THR A 21 35.21 -37.97 -2.00
C THR A 21 36.62 -37.58 -1.51
N VAL A 22 36.84 -37.54 -0.18
CA VAL A 22 38.18 -37.62 0.42
C VAL A 22 38.19 -38.71 1.50
N THR A 23 39.18 -39.61 1.42
CA THR A 23 39.40 -40.77 2.29
C THR A 23 40.27 -40.46 3.53
N PRO A 24 40.14 -41.24 4.63
CA PRO A 24 40.77 -40.97 5.93
C PRO A 24 42.17 -41.61 6.05
N ALA A 25 43.21 -40.79 6.20
CA ALA A 25 44.53 -41.26 6.64
C ALA A 25 45.42 -40.10 7.12
N MET A 26 45.07 -39.49 8.26
CA MET A 26 46.04 -38.90 9.17
C MET A 26 45.67 -39.30 10.59
N LEU A 27 46.20 -40.46 10.99
CA LEU A 27 46.20 -40.93 12.37
C LEU A 27 47.54 -40.55 13.03
N ALA A 28 47.46 -40.37 14.35
CA ALA A 28 48.42 -40.79 15.37
C ALA A 28 49.25 -39.70 16.08
N GLY A 29 48.82 -39.36 17.29
CA GLY A 29 49.68 -38.75 18.31
C GLY A 29 48.96 -38.46 19.63
N ALA A 30 48.70 -39.52 20.43
CA ALA A 30 48.16 -39.52 21.81
C ALA A 30 46.66 -39.17 21.92
N VAL A 31 45.77 -39.95 22.54
CA VAL A 31 45.89 -40.71 23.80
C VAL A 31 45.11 -42.04 23.66
N ASP A 32 45.81 -43.17 23.83
CA ASP A 32 45.21 -44.50 23.95
C ASP A 32 44.50 -44.60 25.31
N GLY A 33 43.17 -44.72 25.30
CA GLY A 33 42.39 -45.09 26.49
C GLY A 33 40.93 -44.61 26.53
N GLU A 34 40.59 -43.51 25.86
CA GLU A 34 39.25 -42.87 26.01
C GLU A 34 38.41 -42.80 24.72
N VAL A 35 38.88 -43.35 23.61
CA VAL A 35 38.19 -43.24 22.30
C VAL A 35 37.30 -44.46 21.98
N GLU A 36 37.39 -45.57 22.72
CA GLU A 36 36.66 -46.79 22.36
C GLU A 36 35.15 -46.79 22.69
N ASN A 37 34.61 -45.80 23.41
CA ASN A 37 33.18 -45.80 23.79
C ASN A 37 32.26 -44.85 22.99
N VAL A 38 32.74 -44.20 21.92
CA VAL A 38 31.88 -43.31 21.08
C VAL A 38 31.46 -43.97 19.76
N LEU A 39 32.10 -45.07 19.34
CA LEU A 39 31.79 -45.75 18.07
C LEU A 39 30.52 -46.62 18.07
N ASN A 40 29.75 -46.66 19.16
CA ASN A 40 28.59 -47.56 19.33
C ASN A 40 27.27 -46.86 19.69
N LEU A 41 27.08 -45.59 19.27
CA LEU A 41 25.80 -44.89 19.47
C LEU A 41 24.63 -45.66 18.85
N THR A 42 23.60 -45.91 19.65
CA THR A 42 22.39 -46.63 19.25
C THR A 42 21.15 -45.74 19.36
N TRP A 43 20.24 -45.87 18.39
CA TRP A 43 18.97 -45.14 18.37
C TRP A 43 18.09 -45.57 19.57
N PRO A 44 17.54 -44.62 20.36
CA PRO A 44 16.78 -44.96 21.57
C PRO A 44 15.53 -45.81 21.25
N ALA A 45 15.22 -46.79 22.11
CA ALA A 45 14.01 -47.59 21.96
C ALA A 45 12.75 -46.77 22.28
N ALA A 46 11.62 -47.10 21.63
CA ALA A 46 10.35 -46.45 21.93
C ALA A 46 9.98 -46.65 23.42
N GLY A 47 9.73 -45.55 24.13
CA GLY A 47 9.34 -45.56 25.55
C GLY A 47 10.46 -45.31 26.56
N THR A 48 11.72 -45.23 26.15
CA THR A 48 12.83 -44.85 27.04
C THR A 48 12.99 -43.34 27.09
N THR A 49 12.23 -42.69 27.96
CA THR A 49 12.56 -41.33 28.44
C THR A 49 12.94 -41.41 29.91
N GLN A 50 13.78 -40.49 30.39
CA GLN A 50 14.18 -40.42 31.81
C GLN A 50 12.98 -40.31 32.77
N TRP A 51 11.79 -40.03 32.23
CA TRP A 51 10.53 -39.79 32.93
C TRP A 51 9.43 -40.82 32.60
N GLY A 52 9.77 -41.97 31.98
CA GLY A 52 8.95 -43.18 31.96
C GLY A 52 7.60 -43.12 31.24
N ASN A 53 7.38 -42.19 30.29
CA ASN A 53 6.13 -42.09 29.54
C ASN A 53 6.36 -42.23 28.03
N GLU A 54 5.58 -43.07 27.37
CA GLU A 54 5.66 -43.31 25.91
C GLU A 54 5.25 -42.10 25.05
N GLY A 55 4.61 -41.08 25.66
CA GLY A 55 4.08 -39.89 24.98
C GLY A 55 5.09 -38.79 24.66
N SER A 56 6.35 -38.91 25.09
CA SER A 56 7.36 -37.84 24.99
C SER A 56 8.41 -38.05 23.88
N VAL A 57 8.12 -38.92 22.90
CA VAL A 57 8.98 -39.09 21.71
C VAL A 57 8.57 -38.06 20.64
N PRO A 58 9.48 -37.18 20.18
CA PRO A 58 9.19 -36.24 19.11
C PRO A 58 8.64 -36.93 17.86
N MET A 59 7.62 -36.36 17.22
CA MET A 59 6.96 -37.00 16.06
C MET A 59 7.93 -37.35 14.94
N TRP A 60 8.96 -36.54 14.72
CA TRP A 60 9.97 -36.78 13.68
C TRP A 60 10.78 -38.04 13.98
N ALA A 61 11.19 -38.25 15.23
CA ALA A 61 11.93 -39.43 15.67
C ALA A 61 11.08 -40.71 15.65
N ARG A 62 9.75 -40.57 15.82
CA ARG A 62 8.78 -41.68 15.66
C ARG A 62 8.63 -42.14 14.22
N ASN A 63 8.88 -41.26 13.26
CA ASN A 63 8.63 -41.49 11.84
C ASN A 63 9.91 -41.64 10.99
N ALA A 64 11.08 -41.50 11.61
CA ALA A 64 12.38 -41.59 10.94
C ALA A 64 12.67 -43.01 10.44
N THR A 65 13.09 -43.16 9.18
CA THR A 65 13.48 -44.46 8.60
C THR A 65 14.82 -44.93 9.17
N PRO A 66 15.14 -46.24 9.14
CA PRO A 66 16.44 -46.75 9.60
C PRO A 66 17.65 -46.06 8.95
N GLU A 67 17.54 -45.63 7.69
CA GLU A 67 18.60 -44.85 7.03
C GLU A 67 18.77 -43.44 7.63
N GLU A 68 17.67 -42.75 7.94
CA GLU A 68 17.68 -41.42 8.56
C GLU A 68 18.20 -41.46 10.01
N GLN A 69 17.87 -42.54 10.71
CA GLN A 69 18.38 -42.81 12.06
C GLN A 69 19.89 -42.97 12.05
N GLN A 70 20.42 -43.78 11.12
CA GLN A 70 21.86 -44.00 10.99
C GLN A 70 22.61 -42.74 10.54
N ALA A 71 22.05 -41.98 9.58
CA ALA A 71 22.67 -40.74 9.11
C ALA A 71 22.78 -39.67 10.22
N THR A 72 21.79 -39.61 11.11
CA THR A 72 21.81 -38.71 12.27
C THR A 72 22.91 -39.11 13.27
N ILE A 73 23.06 -40.41 13.52
CA ILE A 73 24.12 -40.94 14.39
C ILE A 73 25.50 -40.63 13.80
N ASP A 74 25.67 -40.79 12.49
CA ASP A 74 26.93 -40.54 11.79
C ASP A 74 27.32 -39.06 11.82
N ALA A 75 26.35 -38.14 11.73
CA ALA A 75 26.58 -36.70 11.81
C ALA A 75 27.04 -36.26 13.21
N ILE A 76 26.42 -36.79 14.27
CA ILE A 76 26.82 -36.50 15.67
C ILE A 76 28.23 -37.02 15.94
N ASN A 77 28.54 -38.22 15.45
CA ASN A 77 29.89 -38.79 15.56
C ASN A 77 30.92 -37.92 14.85
N LYS A 78 30.60 -37.41 13.66
CA LYS A 78 31.50 -36.54 12.90
C LYS A 78 31.78 -35.23 13.65
N GLU A 79 30.75 -34.56 14.15
CA GLU A 79 30.89 -33.31 14.91
C GLU A 79 31.76 -33.50 16.16
N TYR A 80 31.55 -34.59 16.91
CA TYR A 80 32.35 -34.93 18.08
C TYR A 80 33.84 -35.09 17.74
N GLN A 81 34.15 -35.76 16.63
CA GLN A 81 35.53 -35.96 16.17
C GLN A 81 36.17 -34.65 15.69
N ASP A 82 35.41 -33.77 15.03
CA ASP A 82 35.90 -32.48 14.54
C ASP A 82 36.22 -31.52 15.71
N GLN A 83 35.41 -31.55 16.77
CA GLN A 83 35.70 -30.78 17.99
C GLN A 83 36.91 -31.34 18.75
N LEU A 84 37.05 -32.67 18.86
CA LEU A 84 38.26 -33.29 19.42
C LEU A 84 39.51 -32.93 18.63
N ALA A 85 39.43 -32.96 17.29
CA ALA A 85 40.52 -32.56 16.40
C ALA A 85 40.87 -31.07 16.53
N SER A 86 39.91 -30.23 16.92
CA SER A 86 40.08 -28.81 17.20
C SER A 86 40.63 -28.52 18.61
N GLY A 87 41.00 -29.56 19.36
CA GLY A 87 41.67 -29.44 20.66
C GLY A 87 40.73 -29.32 21.87
N TYR A 88 39.43 -29.52 21.67
CA TYR A 88 38.45 -29.51 22.77
C TYR A 88 38.53 -30.81 23.58
N ASN A 89 38.62 -30.70 24.92
CA ASN A 89 38.57 -31.85 25.82
C ASN A 89 37.11 -32.18 26.17
N LEU A 90 36.45 -32.89 25.26
CA LEU A 90 35.10 -33.40 25.46
C LEU A 90 35.19 -34.64 26.34
N GLY A 91 34.61 -34.62 27.54
CA GLY A 91 34.65 -35.76 28.46
C GLY A 91 34.03 -37.03 27.88
N THR A 92 34.13 -38.16 28.56
CA THR A 92 33.47 -39.40 28.11
C THR A 92 31.94 -39.29 28.20
N ILE A 93 31.22 -39.77 27.18
CA ILE A 93 29.78 -40.04 27.28
C ILE A 93 29.62 -41.36 28.06
N GLU A 94 29.99 -41.36 29.34
CA GLU A 94 29.76 -42.51 30.23
C GLU A 94 28.85 -42.09 31.39
N ARG A 95 27.74 -42.82 31.56
CA ARG A 95 27.13 -42.94 32.88
C ARG A 95 27.40 -44.35 33.46
N PRO A 96 27.70 -44.47 34.76
CA PRO A 96 28.05 -45.75 35.40
C PRO A 96 26.93 -46.80 35.47
N ASP A 97 25.72 -46.48 35.01
CA ASP A 97 24.52 -47.31 35.13
C ASP A 97 24.17 -48.13 33.87
N PHE A 98 24.97 -48.08 32.80
CA PHE A 98 24.73 -48.87 31.59
C PHE A 98 26.01 -49.42 30.95
N GLU A 99 26.21 -50.74 31.00
CA GLU A 99 27.21 -51.44 30.19
C GLU A 99 26.70 -51.56 28.74
N GLY A 100 27.03 -50.61 27.85
CA GLY A 100 26.64 -50.74 26.43
C GLY A 100 26.80 -49.55 25.48
N GLY A 101 27.14 -48.33 25.94
CA GLY A 101 27.57 -47.22 25.06
C GLY A 101 26.51 -46.64 24.11
N GLY A 102 25.30 -46.30 24.58
CA GLY A 102 24.23 -45.67 23.77
C GLY A 102 23.47 -44.55 24.49
N PHE A 103 22.59 -43.83 23.77
CA PHE A 103 21.73 -42.77 24.34
C PHE A 103 20.63 -43.37 25.22
N SER A 104 20.50 -42.90 26.45
CA SER A 104 19.51 -43.44 27.41
C SER A 104 18.09 -42.88 27.22
N SER A 105 17.96 -41.75 26.51
CA SER A 105 16.70 -41.07 26.23
C SER A 105 16.76 -40.15 25.01
N TRP A 106 15.61 -39.80 24.42
CA TRP A 106 15.51 -38.82 23.32
C TRP A 106 16.09 -37.45 23.69
N SER A 107 15.91 -37.04 24.95
CA SER A 107 16.50 -35.83 25.51
C SER A 107 18.03 -35.83 25.46
N ASP A 108 18.68 -36.99 25.51
CA ASP A 108 20.14 -37.12 25.42
C ASP A 108 20.66 -36.98 23.98
N MET A 109 19.82 -37.23 22.97
CA MET A 109 20.16 -36.96 21.56
C MET A 109 20.09 -35.47 21.23
N VAL A 110 19.14 -34.74 21.82
CA VAL A 110 18.99 -33.28 21.62
C VAL A 110 19.91 -32.49 22.54
N ASN A 111 20.28 -33.07 23.69
CA ASN A 111 21.19 -32.49 24.67
C ASN A 111 22.27 -33.51 25.03
N VAL A 112 23.34 -33.59 24.25
CA VAL A 112 24.47 -34.45 24.61
C VAL A 112 25.08 -33.91 25.91
N GLN A 113 24.97 -34.69 26.99
CA GLN A 113 25.37 -34.28 28.35
C GLN A 113 26.64 -35.02 28.77
N PHE A 114 27.76 -34.32 28.92
CA PHE A 114 29.02 -34.89 29.41
C PHE A 114 29.09 -34.87 30.94
N VAL A 115 29.56 -35.95 31.56
CA VAL A 115 29.67 -36.05 33.03
C VAL A 115 31.14 -35.92 33.45
N GLY A 116 31.48 -34.88 34.20
CA GLY A 116 32.78 -34.75 34.86
C GLY A 116 33.30 -33.32 34.99
N GLY A 117 33.94 -33.00 36.11
CA GLY A 117 34.49 -31.67 36.43
C GLY A 117 35.76 -31.26 35.66
N ASN A 118 35.99 -31.81 34.46
CA ASN A 118 37.18 -31.58 33.65
C ASN A 118 36.87 -30.95 32.28
N ASN A 119 35.80 -30.15 32.17
CA ASN A 119 35.48 -29.35 30.99
C ASN A 119 36.45 -28.14 30.86
N GLN A 120 37.73 -28.41 30.63
CA GLN A 120 38.73 -27.39 30.35
C GLN A 120 38.74 -27.08 28.84
N GLY A 121 38.50 -25.81 28.50
CA GLY A 121 38.45 -25.33 27.12
C GLY A 121 37.09 -24.74 26.68
N ASN A 122 36.09 -24.66 27.56
CA ASN A 122 34.87 -23.90 27.30
C ASN A 122 35.22 -22.41 27.05
N PRO A 123 34.85 -21.81 25.90
CA PRO A 123 35.18 -20.41 25.57
C PRO A 123 34.59 -19.38 26.53
N TRP A 124 33.62 -19.80 27.37
CA TRP A 124 32.97 -18.96 28.37
C TRP A 124 33.64 -18.99 29.75
N GLY A 125 34.71 -19.79 29.95
CA GLY A 125 35.63 -19.67 31.09
C GLY A 125 35.09 -19.98 32.50
N GLN A 126 33.91 -20.62 32.65
CA GLN A 126 33.29 -20.87 33.95
C GLN A 126 33.49 -22.32 34.44
N SER A 127 34.17 -22.49 35.59
CA SER A 127 34.56 -23.80 36.16
C SER A 127 33.44 -24.61 36.82
N ASN A 128 32.20 -24.10 36.80
CA ASN A 128 31.04 -24.64 37.51
C ASN A 128 29.82 -24.90 36.61
N ARG A 129 29.93 -24.76 35.28
CA ARG A 129 28.90 -25.24 34.35
C ARG A 129 29.10 -26.70 33.99
N ASN A 130 28.22 -27.57 34.48
CA ASN A 130 28.17 -28.99 34.11
C ASN A 130 27.43 -29.25 32.78
N TRP A 131 27.12 -28.20 32.01
CA TRP A 131 26.25 -28.28 30.84
C TRP A 131 27.02 -27.71 29.64
N ALA A 132 27.56 -28.59 28.81
CA ALA A 132 27.92 -28.28 27.44
C ALA A 132 26.92 -29.06 26.59
N CYS A 133 25.96 -28.36 25.98
CA CYS A 133 25.12 -28.96 24.97
C CYS A 133 25.90 -28.88 23.66
N ILE A 134 26.21 -30.01 23.02
CA ILE A 134 26.47 -29.99 21.59
C ILE A 134 25.10 -29.80 20.91
N ILE A 135 24.60 -28.56 20.89
CA ILE A 135 23.79 -28.15 19.73
C ILE A 135 24.85 -27.76 18.72
N ALA A 136 25.20 -28.67 17.80
CA ALA A 136 26.28 -28.51 16.85
C ALA A 136 26.27 -27.09 16.23
N PRO A 137 27.24 -26.21 16.58
CA PRO A 137 27.40 -24.92 15.97
C PRO A 137 28.52 -25.03 14.89
N PHE A 138 28.12 -25.43 13.67
CA PHE A 138 28.86 -25.41 12.36
C PHE A 138 30.15 -26.26 12.25
N PRO A 139 30.60 -26.78 11.05
CA PRO A 139 30.45 -26.19 9.70
C PRO A 139 30.12 -27.14 8.51
N GLY A 140 29.27 -26.64 7.61
CA GLY A 140 29.14 -27.12 6.21
C GLY A 140 28.09 -28.21 5.98
N MET A 141 26.84 -27.78 5.80
CA MET A 141 25.79 -28.44 5.00
C MET A 141 25.91 -29.95 4.71
N ALA A 142 24.93 -30.72 5.18
CA ALA A 142 24.10 -31.64 4.38
C ALA A 142 22.99 -32.15 5.31
N PHE A 143 21.70 -31.89 5.13
CA PHE A 143 20.96 -31.78 3.89
C PHE A 143 19.80 -30.80 4.01
N SER A 144 19.92 -29.71 3.26
CA SER A 144 18.87 -29.29 2.36
C SER A 144 18.88 -30.25 1.15
N VAL A 145 17.77 -30.94 0.90
CA VAL A 145 17.38 -31.27 -0.46
C VAL A 145 16.22 -30.34 -0.78
N LYS A 146 16.51 -29.30 -1.57
CA LYS A 146 15.55 -28.35 -2.16
C LYS A 146 14.64 -27.58 -1.19
N GLY A 147 15.19 -26.80 -0.26
CA GLY A 147 14.39 -25.75 0.41
C GLY A 147 13.11 -26.25 1.10
N VAL A 148 13.05 -27.54 1.48
CA VAL A 148 11.87 -28.12 2.13
C VAL A 148 11.85 -27.77 3.61
N VAL A 149 12.97 -27.61 4.31
CA VAL A 149 12.96 -27.24 5.74
C VAL A 149 12.58 -25.77 5.94
N VAL A 150 13.12 -24.84 5.13
CA VAL A 150 12.72 -23.42 5.16
C VAL A 150 11.25 -23.23 4.74
N ASN A 151 10.69 -24.13 3.90
CA ASN A 151 9.26 -24.15 3.57
C ASN A 151 8.39 -25.06 4.46
N ALA A 152 8.95 -25.94 5.30
CA ALA A 152 8.21 -26.90 6.12
C ALA A 152 8.22 -26.57 7.61
N PHE A 153 9.16 -25.73 8.06
CA PHE A 153 9.05 -25.03 9.33
C PHE A 153 8.48 -23.65 9.07
N LYS A 154 7.14 -23.55 8.99
CA LYS A 154 6.46 -22.28 9.27
C LYS A 154 6.93 -21.81 10.65
N ASN A 155 7.66 -20.69 10.73
CA ASN A 155 8.33 -20.16 11.94
C ASN A 155 9.50 -21.03 12.45
N PRO A 156 10.76 -20.65 12.15
CA PRO A 156 11.38 -19.71 13.07
C PRO A 156 12.17 -18.62 12.35
N LYS A 157 11.81 -17.42 12.78
CA LYS A 157 12.47 -16.13 12.64
C LYS A 157 13.97 -16.28 12.88
N THR A 158 14.81 -15.78 11.98
CA THR A 158 16.27 -15.76 12.13
C THR A 158 16.68 -14.47 12.84
N ALA A 159 17.24 -14.56 14.06
CA ALA A 159 17.73 -13.36 14.75
C ALA A 159 18.93 -12.79 13.99
N ILE A 160 18.82 -11.53 13.58
CA ILE A 160 19.88 -10.80 12.86
C ILE A 160 20.55 -9.74 13.74
N SER A 161 19.99 -9.41 14.91
CA SER A 161 20.63 -8.55 15.92
C SER A 161 20.86 -9.22 17.28
N ASN A 162 21.72 -8.60 18.08
CA ASN A 162 21.85 -8.94 19.49
C ASN A 162 20.62 -8.49 20.29
N GLN A 163 20.18 -9.33 21.24
CA GLN A 163 19.15 -8.96 22.18
C GLN A 163 19.69 -7.99 23.25
N PHE A 164 19.00 -6.89 23.54
CA PHE A 164 19.38 -5.97 24.62
C PHE A 164 18.18 -5.43 25.40
N GLU A 165 18.44 -4.98 26.63
CA GLU A 165 17.44 -4.43 27.53
C GLU A 165 17.14 -2.96 27.19
N TRP A 166 15.87 -2.65 26.94
CA TRP A 166 15.35 -1.35 26.54
C TRP A 166 14.16 -0.97 27.39
N THR A 167 14.05 0.30 27.76
CA THR A 167 12.86 0.81 28.46
C THR A 167 11.97 1.53 27.45
N ASP A 168 10.79 0.98 27.21
CA ASP A 168 9.85 1.50 26.22
C ASP A 168 9.34 2.88 26.66
N PRO A 169 9.51 3.95 25.85
CA PRO A 169 9.13 5.29 26.24
C PRO A 169 7.61 5.51 26.26
N ARG A 170 6.82 4.60 25.63
CA ARG A 170 5.34 4.70 25.59
C ARG A 170 4.70 4.38 26.93
N ASP A 171 5.27 3.42 27.66
CA ASP A 171 4.71 2.90 28.90
C ASP A 171 5.71 2.78 30.07
N GLY A 172 6.99 3.06 29.81
CA GLY A 172 8.07 2.99 30.79
C GLY A 172 8.48 1.57 31.17
N ALA A 173 8.03 0.54 30.45
CA ALA A 173 8.33 -0.85 30.76
C ALA A 173 9.69 -1.29 30.20
N THR A 174 10.47 -2.02 31.01
CA THR A 174 11.74 -2.59 30.57
C THR A 174 11.51 -3.94 29.87
N ARG A 175 11.99 -4.06 28.62
CA ARG A 175 11.83 -5.18 27.69
C ARG A 175 13.19 -5.53 27.07
N TYR A 176 13.37 -6.76 26.60
CA TYR A 176 14.49 -7.17 25.78
C TYR A 176 14.10 -7.08 24.31
N TRP A 177 14.74 -6.21 23.53
CA TRP A 177 14.48 -6.09 22.09
C TRP A 177 15.50 -6.89 21.27
N GLN A 178 15.07 -7.49 20.16
CA GLN A 178 15.90 -8.19 19.19
C GLN A 178 15.26 -8.16 17.79
N MET A 179 16.07 -8.02 16.75
CA MET A 179 15.66 -8.00 15.34
C MET A 179 15.78 -9.39 14.72
N PHE A 180 14.80 -9.74 13.90
CA PHE A 180 14.77 -10.96 13.12
C PHE A 180 14.53 -10.65 11.62
N ASP A 181 14.80 -11.61 10.74
CA ASP A 181 14.58 -11.53 9.29
C ASP A 181 13.12 -11.24 8.88
N ASP A 182 12.17 -11.42 9.80
CA ASP A 182 10.74 -11.16 9.61
C ASP A 182 10.17 -10.02 10.47
N GLY A 183 10.98 -9.32 11.26
CA GLY A 183 10.59 -8.13 11.99
C GLY A 183 11.24 -7.95 13.36
N GLU A 184 10.65 -7.06 14.17
CA GLU A 184 11.17 -6.66 15.47
C GLU A 184 10.49 -7.40 16.63
N TYR A 185 11.26 -7.87 17.60
CA TYR A 185 10.73 -8.65 18.72
C TYR A 185 11.13 -8.02 20.04
N PHE A 186 10.13 -7.87 20.89
CA PHE A 186 10.33 -7.47 22.28
C PHE A 186 10.02 -8.67 23.16
N VAL A 187 10.75 -8.83 24.26
CA VAL A 187 10.50 -9.87 25.25
C VAL A 187 10.40 -9.16 26.59
N ASN A 188 9.27 -9.23 27.25
CA ASN A 188 9.14 -8.64 28.59
C ASN A 188 10.13 -9.30 29.56
N SER A 189 10.41 -8.63 30.68
CA SER A 189 11.30 -9.18 31.73
C SER A 189 10.84 -10.52 32.31
N ASP A 190 9.58 -10.91 32.11
CA ASP A 190 9.01 -12.21 32.51
C ASP A 190 9.16 -13.31 31.44
N GLY A 191 9.82 -13.01 30.32
CA GLY A 191 10.07 -13.95 29.22
C GLY A 191 8.93 -14.06 28.20
N THR A 192 7.86 -13.26 28.33
CA THR A 192 6.78 -13.23 27.34
C THR A 192 7.20 -12.42 26.11
N THR A 193 7.18 -13.05 24.94
CA THR A 193 7.47 -12.39 23.66
C THR A 193 6.27 -11.53 23.22
N LEU A 194 6.53 -10.26 22.98
CA LEU A 194 5.70 -9.34 22.23
C LEU A 194 6.25 -9.27 20.81
N GLU A 195 5.50 -9.80 19.85
CA GLU A 195 5.79 -9.61 18.43
C GLU A 195 5.37 -8.18 18.06
N ASN A 196 6.30 -7.41 17.53
CA ASN A 196 6.01 -6.07 17.02
C ASN A 196 6.31 -6.04 15.52
N GLY A 197 5.48 -5.34 14.76
CA GLY A 197 5.74 -5.13 13.35
C GLY A 197 7.00 -4.30 13.14
N TRP A 198 7.37 -4.17 11.87
CA TRP A 198 8.34 -3.21 11.39
C TRP A 198 7.88 -1.79 11.76
N GLY A 199 8.76 -0.96 12.32
CA GLY A 199 8.45 0.46 12.58
C GLY A 199 8.67 1.01 13.99
N TYR A 200 9.30 0.27 14.91
CA TYR A 200 9.47 0.72 16.30
C TYR A 200 10.82 0.34 16.93
N ALA A 201 11.89 0.30 16.14
CA ALA A 201 13.22 0.03 16.64
C ALA A 201 13.50 0.95 17.86
N PRO A 202 14.05 0.42 18.97
CA PRO A 202 14.39 1.18 20.17
C PRO A 202 15.08 2.49 19.82
N GLY A 203 14.49 3.62 20.16
CA GLY A 203 15.06 4.89 19.70
C GLY A 203 14.90 5.11 18.19
N SER A 204 13.73 4.81 17.62
CA SER A 204 13.20 5.47 16.43
C SER A 204 11.92 6.19 16.85
N THR A 205 11.80 7.47 16.51
CA THR A 205 10.53 8.21 16.63
C THR A 205 9.73 8.19 15.33
N LEU A 206 10.27 7.55 14.30
CA LEU A 206 9.66 7.44 12.97
C LEU A 206 8.87 6.13 12.92
N ALA A 207 7.68 6.18 12.31
CA ALA A 207 6.84 5.02 12.05
C ALA A 207 6.48 5.02 10.56
N GLY A 208 6.48 3.87 9.90
CA GLY A 208 6.07 3.74 8.50
C GLY A 208 7.10 3.08 7.56
N PRO A 209 6.91 3.19 6.24
CA PRO A 209 7.65 2.46 5.20
C PRO A 209 9.17 2.60 5.26
N VAL A 210 9.69 3.74 5.71
CA VAL A 210 11.14 3.97 5.75
C VAL A 210 11.85 3.22 6.85
N VAL A 211 11.23 3.07 8.04
CA VAL A 211 11.82 2.21 9.07
C VAL A 211 11.81 0.76 8.58
N ASP A 212 10.77 0.33 7.87
CA ASP A 212 10.69 -0.99 7.27
C ASP A 212 11.77 -1.21 6.21
N ALA A 213 11.94 -0.25 5.29
CA ALA A 213 12.96 -0.29 4.25
C ALA A 213 14.37 -0.26 4.84
N MET A 214 14.61 0.60 5.83
CA MET A 214 15.88 0.69 6.56
C MET A 214 16.24 -0.67 7.15
N VAL A 215 15.33 -1.25 7.91
CA VAL A 215 15.60 -2.55 8.54
C VAL A 215 15.82 -3.66 7.50
N ARG A 216 15.07 -3.67 6.39
CA ARG A 216 15.23 -4.66 5.30
C ARG A 216 16.58 -4.54 4.59
N THR A 217 16.96 -3.35 4.14
CA THR A 217 18.24 -3.11 3.45
C THR A 217 19.40 -3.55 4.33
N TYR A 218 19.34 -3.26 5.62
CA TYR A 218 20.38 -3.65 6.55
C TYR A 218 20.39 -5.15 6.87
N ALA A 219 19.21 -5.80 6.94
CA ALA A 219 19.11 -7.25 7.06
C ALA A 219 19.74 -7.96 5.86
N ASP A 220 19.49 -7.49 4.65
CA ASP A 220 20.10 -8.01 3.43
C ASP A 220 21.62 -7.80 3.45
N TYR A 221 22.09 -6.59 3.80
CA TYR A 221 23.52 -6.30 3.91
C TYR A 221 24.22 -7.18 4.95
N ALA A 222 23.62 -7.34 6.14
CA ALA A 222 24.14 -8.19 7.20
C ALA A 222 24.18 -9.67 6.81
N TYR A 223 23.17 -10.14 6.05
CA TYR A 223 23.08 -11.51 5.57
C TYR A 223 24.17 -11.86 4.55
N TYR A 224 24.59 -10.92 3.70
CA TYR A 224 25.57 -11.17 2.63
C TYR A 224 27.03 -10.93 3.04
N GLU A 225 27.27 -10.09 4.03
CA GLU A 225 28.63 -9.66 4.41
C GLU A 225 29.09 -10.16 5.80
N ASP A 226 28.36 -11.12 6.39
CA ASP A 226 28.65 -11.70 7.72
C ASP A 226 28.70 -10.66 8.88
N PHE A 227 27.96 -9.55 8.76
CA PHE A 227 27.89 -8.50 9.79
C PHE A 227 26.85 -8.79 10.89
N ILE A 228 27.08 -8.24 12.09
CA ILE A 228 26.11 -8.28 13.19
C ILE A 228 25.46 -6.89 13.34
N ILE A 229 24.13 -6.86 13.34
CA ILE A 229 23.35 -5.68 13.71
C ILE A 229 23.59 -5.39 15.20
N GLY A 230 24.18 -4.25 15.54
CA GLY A 230 24.15 -3.80 16.93
C GLY A 230 22.94 -2.90 17.21
N MET A 231 23.03 -2.08 18.24
CA MET A 231 21.88 -1.33 18.76
C MET A 231 21.79 0.06 18.13
N THR A 232 20.58 0.51 17.88
CA THR A 232 20.26 1.91 17.56
C THR A 232 20.83 2.85 18.62
N GLU A 233 21.60 3.84 18.20
CA GLU A 233 22.17 4.86 19.10
C GLU A 233 21.16 5.98 19.40
N GLN A 234 20.47 6.43 18.35
CA GLN A 234 19.60 7.61 18.41
C GLN A 234 18.29 7.39 17.65
N ASN A 235 17.28 8.17 18.08
CA ASN A 235 16.02 8.39 17.36
C ASN A 235 16.30 8.65 15.88
N GLY A 236 15.62 7.93 14.98
CA GLY A 236 15.54 8.31 13.57
C GLY A 236 15.23 9.79 13.45
N GLN A 237 16.11 10.51 12.78
CA GLN A 237 16.03 11.96 12.62
C GLN A 237 15.60 12.26 11.18
N VAL A 238 14.80 13.31 11.03
CA VAL A 238 14.56 13.94 9.74
C VAL A 238 15.30 15.27 9.77
N ASP A 239 16.20 15.48 8.81
CA ASP A 239 16.87 16.77 8.68
C ASP A 239 15.94 17.82 8.04
N GLU A 240 16.44 19.05 7.93
CA GLU A 240 15.69 20.15 7.32
C GLU A 240 15.38 19.98 5.82
N ASN A 241 16.04 19.05 5.13
CA ASN A 241 15.84 18.75 3.71
C ASN A 241 14.94 17.52 3.49
N GLY A 242 14.37 16.95 4.54
CA GLY A 242 13.52 15.76 4.48
C GLY A 242 14.29 14.44 4.50
N ILE A 243 15.63 14.49 4.61
CA ILE A 243 16.48 13.30 4.62
C ILE A 243 16.33 12.59 5.96
N VAL A 244 15.94 11.33 5.87
CA VAL A 244 15.72 10.46 7.01
C VAL A 244 16.96 9.64 7.25
N TYR A 245 17.51 9.69 8.46
CA TYR A 245 18.65 8.85 8.81
C TYR A 245 18.54 8.27 10.23
N GLN A 246 19.17 7.12 10.41
CA GLN A 246 19.27 6.47 11.71
C GLN A 246 20.66 5.85 11.91
N GLU A 247 21.17 5.98 13.12
CA GLU A 247 22.50 5.49 13.52
C GLU A 247 22.40 4.20 14.32
N PHE A 248 23.31 3.30 14.02
CA PHE A 248 23.45 2.00 14.65
C PHE A 248 24.88 1.83 15.15
N PHE A 249 25.02 1.40 16.40
CA PHE A 249 26.21 0.73 16.89
C PHE A 249 26.22 -0.69 16.35
N GLY A 250 27.37 -1.26 16.00
CA GLY A 250 27.57 -2.65 15.57
C GLY A 250 29.01 -3.07 15.85
N PRO A 251 29.39 -4.36 15.89
CA PRO A 251 30.75 -4.75 16.28
C PRO A 251 31.81 -4.51 15.20
N ASP A 252 31.44 -4.24 13.95
CA ASP A 252 32.40 -4.06 12.86
C ASP A 252 32.41 -2.62 12.33
N SER A 253 33.39 -1.84 12.79
CA SER A 253 34.05 -0.88 11.91
C SER A 253 35.48 -0.68 12.39
N ASN A 254 36.43 -0.70 11.46
CA ASN A 254 37.81 -0.25 11.68
C ASN A 254 37.91 1.29 11.84
N GLY A 255 36.89 1.98 12.39
CA GLY A 255 36.87 3.42 12.62
C GLY A 255 37.04 3.78 14.09
N LYS A 256 38.09 4.52 14.45
CA LYS A 256 38.41 4.89 15.84
C LYS A 256 37.61 6.10 16.37
N THR A 257 36.75 5.83 17.36
CA THR A 257 36.45 6.53 18.64
C THR A 257 36.32 8.06 18.72
N LEU A 258 35.18 8.52 19.29
CA LEU A 258 35.12 9.63 20.27
C LEU A 258 33.94 9.50 21.28
N GLN A 259 33.93 8.48 22.15
CA GLN A 259 33.47 8.67 23.55
C GLN A 259 33.89 7.50 24.46
N GLU A 260 34.71 7.80 25.46
CA GLU A 260 35.16 6.89 26.52
C GLU A 260 34.03 6.65 27.53
N ASP A 261 33.10 5.76 27.21
CA ASP A 261 32.06 5.29 28.14
C ASP A 261 31.63 3.87 27.72
N ARG A 262 31.93 2.88 28.57
CA ARG A 262 31.59 1.44 28.49
C ARG A 262 32.22 0.59 27.35
N GLN A 263 33.53 0.36 27.49
CA GLN A 263 34.16 -0.97 27.34
C GLN A 263 34.25 -1.65 25.94
N GLY A 264 34.48 -0.88 24.88
CA GLY A 264 35.42 -1.28 23.80
C GLY A 264 34.82 -1.86 22.51
N ASP A 265 35.09 -1.12 21.42
CA ASP A 265 34.96 -1.41 19.98
C ASP A 265 33.57 -1.86 19.47
N PHE A 266 32.70 -0.87 19.26
CA PHE A 266 31.55 -0.98 18.36
C PHE A 266 31.76 0.03 17.22
N GLY A 267 31.73 -0.44 15.97
CA GLY A 267 31.63 0.39 14.78
C GLY A 267 30.28 1.06 14.58
N ILE A 268 30.30 2.21 13.91
CA ILE A 268 29.11 3.02 13.66
C ILE A 268 28.65 2.78 12.22
N THR A 269 27.33 2.68 12.02
CA THR A 269 26.68 2.57 10.69
C THR A 269 25.53 3.55 10.61
N TYR A 270 25.39 4.22 9.46
CA TYR A 270 24.23 5.03 9.13
C TYR A 270 23.39 4.36 8.06
N MET A 271 22.09 4.40 8.26
CA MET A 271 21.12 4.18 7.20
C MET A 271 20.49 5.50 6.81
N VAL A 272 20.35 5.75 5.50
CA VAL A 272 19.91 7.05 4.96
C VAL A 272 18.89 6.85 3.85
N ALA A 273 17.82 7.65 3.88
CA ALA A 273 16.75 7.70 2.88
C ALA A 273 16.37 9.17 2.58
N GLU A 274 15.87 9.46 1.37
CA GLU A 274 15.56 10.83 0.93
C GLU A 274 14.28 11.43 1.53
N SER A 275 13.33 10.59 1.97
CA SER A 275 12.05 10.99 2.56
C SER A 275 11.54 9.92 3.52
N LEU A 276 10.38 10.14 4.17
CA LEU A 276 9.72 9.17 5.07
C LEU A 276 8.93 8.05 4.34
N ASP A 277 8.77 8.18 3.03
CA ASP A 277 8.08 7.19 2.17
C ASP A 277 9.04 6.50 1.17
N ALA A 278 10.33 6.83 1.21
CA ALA A 278 11.34 6.26 0.34
C ALA A 278 11.47 4.74 0.53
N THR A 279 11.47 4.00 -0.57
CA THR A 279 11.63 2.53 -0.56
C THR A 279 13.08 2.08 -0.65
N ASP A 280 13.98 2.97 -1.09
CA ASP A 280 15.41 2.72 -1.21
C ASP A 280 16.16 3.37 -0.05
N VAL A 281 16.98 2.58 0.63
CA VAL A 281 17.80 3.01 1.77
C VAL A 281 19.24 2.59 1.52
N TYR A 282 20.17 3.47 1.85
CA TYR A 282 21.60 3.24 1.66
C TYR A 282 22.36 3.18 2.97
N ILE A 283 23.46 2.43 2.96
CA ILE A 283 24.31 2.19 4.13
C ILE A 283 25.62 2.98 4.00
N VAL A 284 25.94 3.79 5.02
CA VAL A 284 27.22 4.53 5.12
C VAL A 284 28.03 3.96 6.28
N THR A 285 29.18 3.33 5.97
CA THR A 285 30.01 2.60 6.96
C THR A 285 31.51 2.78 6.75
N GLY A 286 32.29 2.29 7.72
CA GLY A 286 33.74 2.09 7.59
C GLY A 286 34.53 3.35 7.26
N ASP A 287 35.41 3.25 6.27
CA ASP A 287 36.31 4.32 5.84
C ASP A 287 35.54 5.51 5.25
N ILE A 288 34.45 5.26 4.51
CA ILE A 288 33.57 6.30 3.97
C ILE A 288 32.91 7.07 5.11
N LEU A 289 32.36 6.37 6.11
CA LEU A 289 31.76 7.02 7.28
C LEU A 289 32.80 7.86 8.04
N THR A 290 34.01 7.34 8.21
CA THR A 290 35.11 8.06 8.88
C THR A 290 35.48 9.33 8.14
N ALA A 291 35.61 9.27 6.81
CA ALA A 291 35.89 10.41 5.96
C ALA A 291 34.77 11.46 6.01
N TRP A 292 33.52 11.01 5.93
CA TRP A 292 32.32 11.83 6.00
C TRP A 292 32.23 12.55 7.37
N ALA A 293 32.30 11.80 8.48
CA ALA A 293 32.26 12.35 9.83
C ALA A 293 33.42 13.31 10.14
N THR A 294 34.63 13.03 9.64
CA THR A 294 35.79 13.93 9.83
C THR A 294 35.57 15.30 9.19
N THR A 295 34.82 15.35 8.08
CA THR A 295 34.62 16.57 7.30
C THR A 295 33.51 17.45 7.86
N TRP A 296 32.40 16.84 8.24
CA TRP A 296 31.20 17.57 8.68
C TRP A 296 30.96 17.54 10.20
N GLY A 297 31.80 16.81 10.96
CA GLY A 297 31.79 16.76 12.41
C GLY A 297 31.28 15.43 12.98
N ASP A 298 31.61 15.20 14.26
CA ASP A 298 31.09 14.07 15.04
C ASP A 298 29.55 14.18 15.12
N PRO A 299 28.80 13.08 14.88
CA PRO A 299 27.34 13.08 14.89
C PRO A 299 26.68 13.55 16.18
N THR A 300 27.39 13.50 17.31
CA THR A 300 26.93 13.93 18.63
C THR A 300 27.00 15.45 18.83
N SER A 301 27.62 16.18 17.89
CA SER A 301 27.68 17.64 17.89
C SER A 301 26.46 18.24 17.20
N SER A 302 25.92 19.32 17.78
CA SER A 302 24.67 19.98 17.36
C SER A 302 24.78 20.75 16.03
N ASN A 303 25.38 20.17 14.98
CA ASN A 303 25.63 20.82 13.70
C ASN A 303 24.65 20.29 12.62
N PRO A 304 23.65 21.07 12.17
CA PRO A 304 22.53 20.57 11.38
C PRO A 304 22.71 20.45 9.85
N ASP A 305 23.87 20.78 9.27
CA ASP A 305 23.97 20.97 7.80
C ASP A 305 24.78 19.88 7.03
N ARG A 306 24.77 18.62 7.49
CA ARG A 306 25.64 17.57 6.88
C ARG A 306 25.07 16.95 5.61
N PHE A 307 23.82 16.52 5.63
CA PHE A 307 23.13 16.01 4.45
C PHE A 307 22.63 17.14 3.54
N SER A 308 22.46 18.36 4.08
CA SER A 308 22.29 19.55 3.25
C SER A 308 23.51 19.80 2.35
N ALA A 309 24.72 19.49 2.82
CA ALA A 309 25.96 19.63 2.06
C ALA A 309 26.28 18.42 1.16
N SER A 310 26.10 17.18 1.63
CA SER A 310 26.46 15.97 0.86
C SER A 310 25.32 15.40 0.01
N GLY A 311 24.05 15.61 0.42
CA GLY A 311 22.89 14.87 -0.07
C GLY A 311 22.85 13.41 0.42
N VAL A 312 21.85 12.64 -0.01
CA VAL A 312 21.77 11.20 0.28
C VAL A 312 22.74 10.38 -0.60
N PRO A 313 23.18 9.20 -0.17
CA PRO A 313 23.82 8.26 -1.09
C PRO A 313 22.86 7.90 -2.24
N VAL A 314 23.39 7.71 -3.45
CA VAL A 314 22.58 7.39 -4.65
C VAL A 314 22.94 6.05 -5.28
N GLU A 315 23.93 5.37 -4.71
CA GLU A 315 24.36 4.02 -5.09
C GLU A 315 25.02 3.33 -3.89
N GLU A 316 25.37 2.05 -4.00
CA GLU A 316 26.11 1.32 -2.96
C GLU A 316 27.62 1.63 -3.01
N GLN A 317 28.29 1.35 -1.89
CA GLN A 317 29.73 1.52 -1.77
C GLN A 317 30.48 0.60 -2.74
N LYS A 318 31.50 1.14 -3.42
CA LYS A 318 32.34 0.40 -4.37
C LYS A 318 33.75 0.25 -3.83
N VAL A 319 34.27 -0.97 -3.91
CA VAL A 319 35.68 -1.29 -3.61
C VAL A 319 36.38 -1.66 -4.91
N ALA A 320 37.41 -0.91 -5.28
CA ALA A 320 38.25 -1.17 -6.44
C ALA A 320 39.27 -2.29 -6.18
N GLU A 321 39.84 -2.89 -7.23
CA GLU A 321 40.84 -3.97 -7.11
C GLU A 321 42.10 -3.56 -6.33
N ASP A 322 42.43 -2.26 -6.32
CA ASP A 322 43.58 -1.72 -5.58
C ASP A 322 43.27 -1.45 -4.10
N GLY A 323 42.04 -1.69 -3.66
CA GLY A 323 41.56 -1.48 -2.29
C GLY A 323 40.98 -0.08 -2.04
N THR A 324 40.89 0.77 -3.06
CA THR A 324 40.24 2.09 -2.94
C THR A 324 38.74 1.92 -2.73
N VAL A 325 38.19 2.62 -1.74
CA VAL A 325 36.76 2.60 -1.42
C VAL A 325 36.13 3.91 -1.89
N SER A 326 34.96 3.86 -2.53
CA SER A 326 34.24 5.06 -2.98
C SER A 326 32.74 4.94 -2.77
N GLN A 327 32.09 6.08 -2.52
CA GLN A 327 30.65 6.19 -2.32
C GLN A 327 30.16 7.50 -2.93
N ARG A 328 29.15 7.41 -3.82
CA ARG A 328 28.51 8.58 -4.41
C ARG A 328 27.29 8.99 -3.60
N PHE A 329 27.20 10.28 -3.34
CA PHE A 329 26.07 11.00 -2.78
C PHE A 329 25.50 11.95 -3.84
N GLU A 330 24.31 12.50 -3.63
CA GLU A 330 23.66 13.41 -4.59
C GLU A 330 24.56 14.59 -4.96
N LYS A 331 25.26 15.16 -3.97
CA LYS A 331 26.04 16.41 -4.12
C LYS A 331 27.55 16.19 -4.08
N VAL A 332 28.03 15.03 -3.63
CA VAL A 332 29.47 14.73 -3.50
C VAL A 332 29.84 13.28 -3.82
N LEU A 333 31.09 13.08 -4.22
CA LEU A 333 31.76 11.78 -4.30
C LEU A 333 32.83 11.72 -3.22
N ILE A 334 32.78 10.69 -2.38
CA ILE A 334 33.79 10.41 -1.35
C ILE A 334 34.61 9.22 -1.81
N THR A 335 35.95 9.37 -1.77
CA THR A 335 36.90 8.29 -2.07
C THR A 335 37.90 8.19 -0.93
N VAL A 336 38.23 6.98 -0.49
CA VAL A 336 39.25 6.69 0.52
C VAL A 336 40.27 5.70 -0.03
N SER A 337 41.54 6.08 0.00
CA SER A 337 42.63 5.21 -0.47
C SER A 337 42.90 4.06 0.51
N PRO A 338 43.61 2.99 0.08
CA PRO A 338 44.03 1.91 0.97
C PRO A 338 44.87 2.36 2.18
N GLU A 339 45.51 3.52 2.09
CA GLU A 339 46.29 4.15 3.16
C GLU A 339 45.43 4.99 4.13
N GLY A 340 44.13 5.10 3.88
CA GLY A 340 43.16 5.84 4.69
C GLY A 340 43.08 7.34 4.36
N GLU A 341 43.62 7.78 3.22
CA GLU A 341 43.51 9.18 2.78
C GLU A 341 42.17 9.41 2.07
N ALA A 342 41.36 10.33 2.60
CA ALA A 342 40.04 10.65 2.06
C ALA A 342 40.04 11.89 1.15
N THR A 343 39.31 11.81 0.03
CA THR A 343 39.01 12.95 -0.85
C THR A 343 37.51 13.10 -1.02
N ILE A 344 37.03 14.34 -0.94
CA ILE A 344 35.61 14.69 -1.10
C ILE A 344 35.52 15.71 -2.24
N GLN A 345 34.78 15.33 -3.27
CA GLN A 345 34.66 16.11 -4.49
C GLN A 345 33.20 16.42 -4.76
N SER A 346 32.87 17.66 -5.10
CA SER A 346 31.53 18.02 -5.57
C SER A 346 31.19 17.26 -6.86
N THR A 347 29.97 16.71 -6.94
CA THR A 347 29.39 16.10 -8.15
C THR A 347 28.53 17.07 -8.94
N ASP A 348 28.33 18.29 -8.43
CA ASP A 348 27.50 19.30 -9.07
C ASP A 348 28.13 19.77 -10.39
N ASN A 349 27.55 19.31 -11.48
CA ASN A 349 27.84 19.70 -12.85
C ASN A 349 26.68 20.51 -13.47
N SER A 350 25.83 21.10 -12.63
CA SER A 350 24.70 21.89 -13.11
C SER A 350 25.13 23.25 -13.66
N LEU A 351 24.40 23.71 -14.69
CA LEU A 351 24.49 25.06 -15.24
C LEU A 351 23.18 25.78 -14.94
N THR A 352 23.27 26.87 -14.16
CA THR A 352 22.14 27.67 -13.69
C THR A 352 22.31 29.14 -14.09
N ASP A 353 21.25 29.95 -13.92
CA ASP A 353 21.24 31.39 -14.21
C ASP A 353 21.74 31.77 -15.62
N PHE A 354 21.49 30.91 -16.62
CA PHE A 354 21.94 31.17 -17.98
C PHE A 354 21.21 32.38 -18.56
N ALA A 355 21.99 33.36 -19.00
CA ALA A 355 21.49 34.61 -19.54
C ALA A 355 22.38 35.06 -20.70
N VAL A 356 21.75 35.66 -21.70
CA VAL A 356 22.44 36.36 -22.79
C VAL A 356 21.95 37.80 -22.79
N ALA A 357 22.88 38.75 -22.80
CA ALA A 357 22.55 40.17 -22.78
C ALA A 357 21.61 40.51 -23.95
N ASP A 358 20.57 41.29 -23.66
CA ASP A 358 19.53 41.71 -24.60
C ASP A 358 18.68 40.58 -25.21
N SER A 359 18.79 39.33 -24.72
CA SER A 359 17.89 38.26 -25.15
C SER A 359 16.41 38.60 -24.87
N ALA A 360 15.54 38.21 -25.80
CA ALA A 360 14.11 38.38 -25.65
C ALA A 360 13.52 37.31 -24.71
N THR A 361 13.92 36.05 -24.92
CA THR A 361 13.46 34.90 -24.13
C THR A 361 14.49 33.77 -24.26
N ILE A 362 14.59 32.93 -23.23
CA ILE A 362 15.39 31.71 -23.24
C ILE A 362 14.47 30.56 -22.86
N PHE A 363 14.34 29.58 -23.75
CA PHE A 363 13.64 28.33 -23.48
C PHE A 363 14.65 27.27 -23.04
N ARG A 364 14.30 26.49 -22.02
CA ARG A 364 15.10 25.36 -21.55
C ARG A 364 14.28 24.08 -21.69
N ASP A 365 14.82 23.10 -22.39
CA ASP A 365 14.30 21.74 -22.45
C ASP A 365 15.40 20.76 -22.04
N GLY A 366 15.32 20.26 -20.81
CA GLY A 366 16.40 19.51 -20.19
C GLY A 366 17.72 20.27 -20.21
N ASN A 367 18.67 19.84 -21.05
CA ASN A 367 19.98 20.46 -21.20
C ASN A 367 20.11 21.32 -22.47
N ASP A 368 19.07 21.40 -23.28
CA ASP A 368 19.05 22.26 -24.47
C ASP A 368 18.51 23.65 -24.09
N LEU A 369 19.19 24.69 -24.58
CA LEU A 369 18.95 26.09 -24.27
C LEU A 369 18.76 26.87 -25.56
N ASP A 370 17.51 27.21 -25.87
CA ASP A 370 17.15 27.98 -27.04
C ASP A 370 16.99 29.45 -26.69
N VAL A 371 17.94 30.26 -27.14
CA VAL A 371 18.01 31.69 -26.87
C VAL A 371 17.42 32.45 -28.05
N VAL A 372 16.37 33.23 -27.81
CA VAL A 372 15.78 34.11 -28.82
C VAL A 372 16.29 35.54 -28.62
N MET A 373 16.92 36.08 -29.65
CA MET A 373 17.51 37.41 -29.68
C MET A 373 16.68 38.40 -30.49
N PRO A 374 16.65 39.69 -30.13
CA PRO A 374 15.98 40.72 -30.90
C PRO A 374 16.48 40.82 -32.34
N THR A 375 15.62 41.35 -33.22
CA THR A 375 15.93 41.54 -34.64
C THR A 375 17.20 42.34 -34.87
N GLY A 376 18.07 41.83 -35.75
CA GLY A 376 19.31 42.50 -36.14
C GLY A 376 20.50 42.27 -35.19
N THR A 377 20.34 41.43 -34.16
CA THR A 377 21.45 41.02 -33.28
C THR A 377 22.56 40.31 -34.05
N ASP A 378 23.82 40.69 -33.79
CA ASP A 378 25.00 39.97 -34.26
C ASP A 378 25.32 38.79 -33.32
N VAL A 379 25.18 37.56 -33.84
CA VAL A 379 25.35 36.34 -33.06
C VAL A 379 26.77 35.76 -33.08
N THR A 380 27.71 36.43 -33.77
CA THR A 380 29.08 35.90 -33.99
C THR A 380 30.01 36.04 -32.78
N ALA A 381 29.61 36.79 -31.76
CA ALA A 381 30.42 37.06 -30.58
C ALA A 381 29.57 37.37 -29.32
N LEU A 382 28.51 36.59 -29.07
CA LEU A 382 27.71 36.73 -27.85
C LEU A 382 28.46 36.13 -26.67
N ALA A 383 28.33 36.75 -25.49
CA ALA A 383 28.99 36.30 -24.26
C ALA A 383 27.94 35.93 -23.20
N PRO A 384 27.38 34.71 -23.25
CA PRO A 384 26.44 34.25 -22.23
C PRO A 384 27.07 34.24 -20.85
N THR A 385 26.28 34.60 -19.84
CA THR A 385 26.63 34.48 -18.43
C THR A 385 25.81 33.37 -17.82
N PHE A 386 26.41 32.58 -16.94
CA PHE A 386 25.76 31.53 -16.18
C PHE A 386 26.58 31.23 -14.93
N THR A 387 25.96 30.51 -14.01
CA THR A 387 26.54 30.04 -12.76
C THR A 387 26.82 28.53 -12.87
N VAL A 388 27.97 28.11 -12.35
CA VAL A 388 28.30 26.71 -12.06
C VAL A 388 28.85 26.63 -10.64
N HIS A 389 28.88 25.44 -10.05
CA HIS A 389 29.51 25.22 -8.76
C HIS A 389 30.96 25.75 -8.74
N GLU A 390 31.42 26.33 -7.62
CA GLU A 390 32.72 27.04 -7.53
C GLU A 390 33.95 26.17 -7.85
N LYS A 391 33.80 24.85 -7.73
CA LYS A 391 34.83 23.85 -8.06
C LYS A 391 34.60 23.11 -9.39
N ALA A 392 33.46 23.35 -10.04
CA ALA A 392 33.20 22.86 -11.37
C ALA A 392 33.89 23.75 -12.41
N GLN A 393 34.09 23.20 -13.61
CA GLN A 393 34.66 23.91 -14.74
C GLN A 393 33.70 23.81 -15.92
N ALA A 394 33.40 24.95 -16.55
CA ALA A 394 32.59 25.01 -17.76
C ALA A 394 33.46 25.36 -18.96
N GLU A 395 33.28 24.64 -20.06
CA GLU A 395 33.89 24.94 -21.35
C GLU A 395 32.80 24.98 -22.44
N PRO A 396 32.56 26.14 -23.10
CA PRO A 396 33.22 27.43 -22.88
C PRO A 396 32.94 28.05 -21.51
N ALA A 397 33.86 28.88 -21.02
CA ALA A 397 33.72 29.58 -19.74
C ALA A 397 32.60 30.64 -19.77
N SER A 398 32.02 30.93 -18.60
CA SER A 398 31.03 32.01 -18.43
C SER A 398 31.60 33.36 -18.87
N ALA A 399 30.79 34.16 -19.57
CA ALA A 399 31.14 35.41 -20.23
C ALA A 399 32.20 35.31 -21.36
N ALA A 400 32.59 34.11 -21.81
CA ALA A 400 33.42 33.96 -22.99
C ALA A 400 32.58 34.21 -24.26
N ALA A 401 33.10 35.03 -25.17
CA ALA A 401 32.45 35.28 -26.45
C ALA A 401 32.46 34.02 -27.33
N GLN A 402 31.29 33.60 -27.79
CA GLN A 402 31.09 32.46 -28.69
C GLN A 402 30.36 32.89 -29.97
N ASP A 403 30.61 32.13 -31.05
CA ASP A 403 29.93 32.27 -32.33
C ASP A 403 28.74 31.30 -32.39
N PHE A 404 27.53 31.85 -32.33
CA PHE A 404 26.28 31.09 -32.37
C PHE A 404 25.65 31.05 -33.78
N THR A 405 26.45 31.19 -34.84
CA THR A 405 25.97 30.88 -36.20
C THR A 405 25.61 29.40 -36.40
N ALA A 406 26.00 28.54 -35.46
CA ALA A 406 25.54 27.17 -35.28
C ALA A 406 25.37 26.87 -33.77
N PRO A 407 24.65 25.79 -33.37
CA PRO A 407 24.55 25.40 -31.96
C PRO A 407 25.93 25.19 -31.31
N VAL A 408 26.07 25.64 -30.06
CA VAL A 408 27.32 25.56 -29.29
C VAL A 408 27.09 24.70 -28.04
N SER A 409 27.94 23.70 -27.83
CA SER A 409 27.88 22.87 -26.62
C SER A 409 28.69 23.48 -25.47
N TYR A 410 28.08 23.57 -24.30
CA TYR A 410 28.69 23.95 -23.04
C TYR A 410 28.83 22.69 -22.18
N THR A 411 30.07 22.31 -21.89
CA THR A 411 30.40 21.14 -21.08
C THR A 411 30.73 21.60 -19.66
N VAL A 412 29.93 21.22 -18.68
CA VAL A 412 30.24 21.43 -17.26
C VAL A 412 30.82 20.15 -16.68
N THR A 413 32.03 20.23 -16.17
CA THR A 413 32.74 19.14 -15.48
C THR A 413 32.77 19.44 -13.99
N ALA A 414 32.17 18.57 -13.18
CA ALA A 414 32.22 18.64 -11.73
C ALA A 414 33.65 18.39 -11.20
N GLU A 415 33.89 18.67 -9.91
CA GLU A 415 35.17 18.38 -9.26
C GLU A 415 35.49 16.87 -9.28
N SER A 416 34.46 16.02 -9.21
CA SER A 416 34.57 14.55 -9.33
C SER A 416 34.98 14.07 -10.73
N GLY A 417 34.93 14.94 -11.74
CA GLY A 417 35.16 14.60 -13.14
C GLY A 417 33.90 14.16 -13.90
N GLU A 418 32.74 14.10 -13.25
CA GLU A 418 31.46 13.89 -13.93
C GLU A 418 31.12 15.06 -14.86
N VAL A 419 30.51 14.76 -16.00
CA VAL A 419 30.29 15.73 -17.07
C VAL A 419 28.82 15.82 -17.44
N GLN A 420 28.32 17.05 -17.54
CA GLN A 420 27.02 17.39 -18.12
C GLN A 420 27.22 18.30 -19.32
N THR A 421 26.57 17.98 -20.43
CA THR A 421 26.62 18.80 -21.66
C THR A 421 25.30 19.50 -21.84
N TYR A 422 25.37 20.81 -22.10
CA TYR A 422 24.28 21.68 -22.48
C TYR A 422 24.43 22.12 -23.93
N THR A 423 23.36 22.13 -24.73
CA THR A 423 23.41 22.63 -26.11
C THR A 423 22.71 23.98 -26.20
N VAL A 424 23.44 25.03 -26.56
CA VAL A 424 22.87 26.37 -26.72
C VAL A 424 22.67 26.67 -28.20
N THR A 425 21.44 26.95 -28.58
CA THR A 425 21.09 27.41 -29.94
C THR A 425 20.56 28.83 -29.86
N VAL A 426 21.05 29.71 -30.75
CA VAL A 426 20.59 31.11 -30.80
C VAL A 426 19.75 31.35 -32.05
N TYR A 427 18.58 31.94 -31.85
CA TYR A 427 17.65 32.38 -32.88
C TYR A 427 17.58 33.90 -32.88
N VAL A 428 17.44 34.52 -34.06
CA VAL A 428 17.22 35.96 -34.19
C VAL A 428 15.82 36.19 -34.71
N THR A 429 15.01 36.94 -33.95
CA THR A 429 13.64 37.27 -34.36
C THR A 429 13.65 38.04 -35.69
N PRO A 430 12.97 37.57 -36.75
CA PRO A 430 12.92 38.28 -38.02
C PRO A 430 12.07 39.56 -37.92
N GLU A 431 12.34 40.57 -38.78
CA GLU A 431 11.50 41.78 -38.87
C GLU A 431 10.03 41.46 -39.22
N THR A 432 9.81 40.36 -39.93
CA THR A 432 8.50 39.83 -40.27
C THR A 432 8.56 38.32 -40.11
N PRO A 433 7.74 37.72 -39.21
CA PRO A 433 7.67 36.28 -39.05
C PRO A 433 7.37 35.58 -40.39
N ALA A 434 7.91 34.37 -40.58
CA ALA A 434 7.52 33.58 -41.73
C ALA A 434 6.03 33.22 -41.61
N ALA A 435 5.31 33.22 -42.74
CA ALA A 435 3.88 32.88 -42.73
C ALA A 435 3.62 31.47 -42.15
N ALA A 436 4.57 30.54 -42.31
CA ALA A 436 4.49 29.21 -41.73
C ALA A 436 4.58 29.23 -40.19
N ASP A 437 5.49 30.03 -39.63
CA ASP A 437 5.65 30.15 -38.16
C ASP A 437 4.43 30.80 -37.53
N GLN A 438 3.91 31.85 -38.18
CA GLN A 438 2.68 32.50 -37.76
C GLN A 438 1.48 31.53 -37.82
N THR A 439 1.36 30.73 -38.88
CA THR A 439 0.30 29.71 -38.99
C THR A 439 0.42 28.64 -37.91
N ALA A 440 1.64 28.24 -37.53
CA ALA A 440 1.87 27.26 -36.47
C ALA A 440 1.44 27.80 -35.10
N ALA A 441 1.85 29.03 -34.77
CA ALA A 441 1.45 29.70 -33.53
C ALA A 441 -0.07 29.95 -33.47
N GLU A 442 -0.68 30.44 -34.55
CA GLU A 442 -2.14 30.62 -34.65
C GLU A 442 -2.91 29.30 -34.44
N GLY A 443 -2.33 28.16 -34.85
CA GLY A 443 -2.90 26.84 -34.60
C GLY A 443 -2.93 26.47 -33.11
N VAL A 444 -1.88 26.83 -32.36
CA VAL A 444 -1.81 26.64 -30.90
C VAL A 444 -2.73 27.63 -30.18
N ASP A 445 -2.74 28.90 -30.58
CA ASP A 445 -3.67 29.90 -30.03
C ASP A 445 -5.13 29.48 -30.23
N ALA A 446 -5.48 28.93 -31.39
CA ALA A 446 -6.82 28.39 -31.64
C ALA A 446 -7.15 27.18 -30.75
N ALA A 447 -6.16 26.33 -30.44
CA ALA A 447 -6.36 25.22 -29.51
C ALA A 447 -6.55 25.70 -28.07
N ILE A 448 -5.77 26.69 -27.62
CA ILE A 448 -5.90 27.31 -26.30
C ILE A 448 -7.26 28.03 -26.19
N ALA A 449 -7.66 28.80 -27.20
CA ALA A 449 -8.94 29.51 -27.21
C ALA A 449 -10.17 28.58 -27.27
N ALA A 450 -9.98 27.29 -27.58
CA ALA A 450 -11.03 26.28 -27.55
C ALA A 450 -11.17 25.60 -26.17
N LEU A 451 -10.24 25.86 -25.23
CA LEU A 451 -10.37 25.38 -23.86
C LEU A 451 -11.56 26.08 -23.17
N PRO A 452 -12.25 25.38 -22.26
CA PRO A 452 -13.17 26.05 -21.33
C PRO A 452 -12.47 27.14 -20.51
N GLU A 453 -13.24 28.12 -20.06
CA GLU A 453 -12.76 29.11 -19.08
C GLU A 453 -12.31 28.40 -17.79
N ALA A 454 -11.36 28.99 -17.06
CA ALA A 454 -10.76 28.35 -15.90
C ALA A 454 -11.78 27.92 -14.82
N ASP A 455 -12.86 28.69 -14.65
CA ASP A 455 -13.94 28.40 -13.70
C ASP A 455 -14.95 27.34 -14.21
N ASP A 456 -14.81 26.85 -15.45
CA ASP A 456 -15.65 25.83 -16.10
C ASP A 456 -14.80 24.65 -16.64
N LEU A 457 -13.61 24.46 -16.05
CA LEU A 457 -12.75 23.30 -16.27
C LEU A 457 -13.01 22.22 -15.23
N TYR A 458 -12.94 20.97 -15.69
CA TYR A 458 -13.13 19.76 -14.91
C TYR A 458 -11.99 18.78 -15.17
N LEU A 459 -11.81 17.74 -14.34
CA LEU A 459 -10.77 16.72 -14.50
C LEU A 459 -10.87 15.97 -15.84
N ASN A 460 -12.07 15.86 -16.43
CA ASN A 460 -12.22 15.30 -17.78
C ASN A 460 -11.74 16.23 -18.91
N ASP A 461 -11.40 17.50 -18.63
CA ASP A 461 -10.75 18.42 -19.57
C ASP A 461 -9.21 18.34 -19.49
N LYS A 462 -8.64 17.64 -18.50
CA LYS A 462 -7.19 17.51 -18.26
C LYS A 462 -6.42 17.10 -19.50
N ASP A 463 -6.90 16.08 -20.22
CA ASP A 463 -6.24 15.59 -21.44
C ASP A 463 -6.23 16.66 -22.54
N THR A 464 -7.27 17.48 -22.64
CA THR A 464 -7.36 18.58 -23.62
C THR A 464 -6.37 19.69 -23.26
N VAL A 465 -6.28 20.06 -21.99
CA VAL A 465 -5.31 21.04 -21.49
C VAL A 465 -3.88 20.54 -21.72
N ALA A 466 -3.59 19.28 -21.37
CA ALA A 466 -2.30 18.64 -21.61
C ALA A 466 -1.94 18.56 -23.10
N GLN A 467 -2.93 18.33 -23.97
CA GLN A 467 -2.73 18.38 -25.42
C GLN A 467 -2.40 19.79 -25.92
N ALA A 468 -3.05 20.83 -25.39
CA ALA A 468 -2.73 22.22 -25.71
C ALA A 468 -1.29 22.57 -25.28
N ARG A 469 -0.88 22.14 -24.08
CA ARG A 469 0.51 22.25 -23.62
C ARG A 469 1.49 21.49 -24.50
N ALA A 470 1.20 20.25 -24.85
CA ALA A 470 2.05 19.46 -25.74
C ALA A 470 2.18 20.11 -27.13
N ALA A 471 1.09 20.69 -27.65
CA ALA A 471 1.11 21.44 -28.91
C ALA A 471 1.99 22.69 -28.82
N TYR A 472 1.90 23.45 -27.72
CA TYR A 472 2.80 24.57 -27.45
C TYR A 472 4.27 24.11 -27.34
N GLU A 473 4.55 23.06 -26.59
CA GLU A 473 5.93 22.58 -26.39
C GLU A 473 6.57 22.05 -27.68
N ALA A 474 5.76 21.52 -28.61
CA ALA A 474 6.20 21.05 -29.91
C ALA A 474 6.54 22.17 -30.91
N LEU A 475 6.23 23.44 -30.60
CA LEU A 475 6.59 24.57 -31.43
C LEU A 475 8.10 24.83 -31.42
N GLU A 476 8.62 25.34 -32.54
CA GLU A 476 9.99 25.86 -32.57
C GLU A 476 10.13 27.14 -31.73
N PRO A 477 11.33 27.52 -31.26
CA PRO A 477 11.52 28.69 -30.39
C PRO A 477 10.99 30.01 -30.95
N LEU A 478 11.13 30.25 -32.25
CA LEU A 478 10.59 31.44 -32.92
C LEU A 478 9.07 31.41 -33.07
N GLN A 479 8.44 30.23 -33.03
CA GLN A 479 6.99 30.06 -33.05
C GLN A 479 6.40 30.24 -31.65
N LYS A 480 7.06 29.73 -30.60
CA LYS A 480 6.63 29.90 -29.20
C LYS A 480 6.44 31.36 -28.80
N ILE A 481 7.33 32.25 -29.23
CA ILE A 481 7.22 33.70 -28.93
C ILE A 481 6.06 34.42 -29.65
N LEU A 482 5.40 33.75 -30.61
CA LEU A 482 4.27 34.30 -31.36
C LEU A 482 2.91 33.89 -30.77
N VAL A 483 2.89 32.95 -29.82
CA VAL A 483 1.64 32.52 -29.14
C VAL A 483 1.19 33.60 -28.18
N GLU A 484 -0.03 34.10 -28.35
CA GLU A 484 -0.54 35.24 -27.59
C GLU A 484 -1.30 34.83 -26.31
N ASN A 485 -1.92 33.65 -26.27
CA ASN A 485 -2.82 33.22 -25.19
C ASN A 485 -2.18 32.25 -24.18
N LEU A 486 -0.85 32.28 -24.01
CA LEU A 486 -0.17 31.33 -23.12
C LEU A 486 -0.61 31.45 -21.65
N ASP A 487 -1.01 32.64 -21.22
CA ASP A 487 -1.56 32.91 -19.88
C ASP A 487 -2.88 32.16 -19.63
N VAL A 488 -3.73 32.04 -20.65
CA VAL A 488 -4.97 31.25 -20.59
C VAL A 488 -4.65 29.76 -20.38
N LEU A 489 -3.67 29.23 -21.12
CA LEU A 489 -3.23 27.85 -20.94
C LEU A 489 -2.68 27.60 -19.53
N THR A 490 -1.85 28.51 -19.00
CA THR A 490 -1.34 28.39 -17.63
C THR A 490 -2.46 28.48 -16.60
N ALA A 491 -3.43 29.37 -16.77
CA ALA A 491 -4.60 29.44 -15.88
C ALA A 491 -5.42 28.14 -15.92
N ALA A 492 -5.56 27.52 -17.09
CA ALA A 492 -6.23 26.23 -17.24
C ALA A 492 -5.47 25.10 -16.53
N GLU A 493 -4.14 25.07 -16.63
CA GLU A 493 -3.30 24.10 -15.93
C GLU A 493 -3.39 24.26 -14.41
N ASP A 494 -3.36 25.50 -13.91
CA ASP A 494 -3.52 25.81 -12.48
C ASP A 494 -4.90 25.38 -11.97
N ALA A 495 -5.96 25.55 -12.78
CA ALA A 495 -7.31 25.10 -12.44
C ALA A 495 -7.41 23.56 -12.35
N ILE A 496 -6.86 22.84 -13.34
CA ILE A 496 -6.81 21.37 -13.30
C ILE A 496 -6.03 20.88 -12.08
N LYS A 497 -4.87 21.48 -11.81
CA LYS A 497 -4.05 21.14 -10.66
C LYS A 497 -4.79 21.38 -9.33
N ALA A 498 -5.54 22.48 -9.21
CA ALA A 498 -6.33 22.76 -8.01
C ALA A 498 -7.45 21.73 -7.78
N LEU A 499 -8.03 21.18 -8.84
CA LEU A 499 -8.99 20.08 -8.76
C LEU A 499 -8.30 18.78 -8.29
N GLU A 500 -7.13 18.45 -8.84
CA GLU A 500 -6.34 17.27 -8.44
C GLU A 500 -5.89 17.35 -6.96
N GLU A 501 -5.57 18.54 -6.47
CA GLU A 501 -5.17 18.77 -5.08
C GLU A 501 -6.36 18.82 -4.08
N ASN A 502 -7.60 18.58 -4.54
CA ASN A 502 -8.81 18.61 -3.73
C ASN A 502 -9.56 17.25 -3.71
N PRO A 503 -8.92 16.15 -3.27
CA PRO A 503 -9.48 14.81 -3.36
C PRO A 503 -10.78 14.64 -2.55
N ILE A 504 -11.62 13.69 -2.98
CA ILE A 504 -12.82 13.28 -2.26
C ILE A 504 -12.41 12.56 -0.98
N ARG A 505 -12.86 13.09 0.16
CA ARG A 505 -12.54 12.52 1.48
C ARG A 505 -13.56 11.47 1.87
N VAL A 506 -13.11 10.25 2.11
CA VAL A 506 -13.96 9.12 2.50
C VAL A 506 -13.64 8.70 3.93
N THR A 507 -14.64 8.70 4.82
CA THR A 507 -14.51 8.13 6.18
C THR A 507 -15.17 6.76 6.27
N PHE A 508 -14.41 5.77 6.69
CA PHE A 508 -14.90 4.41 6.94
C PHE A 508 -15.18 4.21 8.43
N VAL A 509 -16.47 4.30 8.80
CA VAL A 509 -16.96 4.02 10.15
C VAL A 509 -17.23 2.54 10.30
N GLY A 510 -16.70 1.92 11.35
CA GLY A 510 -16.97 0.52 11.64
C GLY A 510 -16.30 -0.02 12.88
N ASP A 511 -16.29 -1.34 12.99
CA ASP A 511 -15.75 -2.08 14.14
C ASP A 511 -14.35 -2.66 13.86
N SER A 512 -14.04 -3.84 14.41
CA SER A 512 -12.77 -4.54 14.19
C SER A 512 -12.53 -4.87 12.72
N ILE A 513 -13.58 -5.15 11.95
CA ILE A 513 -13.44 -5.47 10.52
C ILE A 513 -12.94 -4.24 9.76
N THR A 514 -13.48 -3.06 10.06
CA THR A 514 -13.01 -1.79 9.48
C THR A 514 -11.64 -1.40 9.98
N GLU A 515 -11.33 -1.60 11.26
CA GLU A 515 -9.98 -1.38 11.81
C GLU A 515 -8.91 -2.25 11.11
N GLY A 516 -9.30 -3.43 10.60
CA GLY A 516 -8.46 -4.31 9.79
C GLY A 516 -8.18 -5.68 10.42
N ALA A 517 -8.96 -6.11 11.41
CA ALA A 517 -8.81 -7.43 12.01
C ALA A 517 -8.91 -8.55 10.96
N GLY A 518 -7.99 -9.51 11.05
CA GLY A 518 -7.84 -10.61 10.11
C GLY A 518 -6.96 -10.32 8.90
N ALA A 519 -6.67 -9.03 8.60
CA ALA A 519 -5.61 -8.67 7.66
C ALA A 519 -4.23 -8.95 8.28
N SER A 520 -3.26 -9.32 7.45
CA SER A 520 -1.89 -9.62 7.86
C SER A 520 -1.08 -8.36 8.17
N ASN A 521 -1.51 -7.19 7.69
CA ASN A 521 -0.94 -5.88 8.01
C ASN A 521 -1.91 -4.73 7.66
N ALA A 522 -1.52 -3.51 8.01
CA ALA A 522 -2.31 -2.29 7.84
C ALA A 522 -2.56 -1.88 6.37
N TYR A 523 -1.79 -2.38 5.39
CA TYR A 523 -2.05 -2.15 3.96
C TYR A 523 -3.02 -3.19 3.38
N LYS A 524 -3.23 -4.31 4.07
CA LYS A 524 -4.10 -5.41 3.63
C LYS A 524 -5.51 -5.37 4.20
N ASN A 525 -5.86 -4.35 4.98
CA ASN A 525 -7.27 -4.13 5.33
C ASN A 525 -8.04 -3.56 4.12
N TYR A 526 -9.36 -3.71 4.11
CA TYR A 526 -10.17 -3.29 2.97
C TYR A 526 -10.21 -1.77 2.80
N VAL A 527 -10.04 -0.97 3.86
CA VAL A 527 -10.06 0.49 3.79
C VAL A 527 -8.86 1.01 3.01
N SER A 528 -7.65 0.56 3.39
CA SER A 528 -6.40 0.93 2.70
C SER A 528 -6.44 0.50 1.24
N GLN A 529 -6.86 -0.75 0.98
CA GLN A 529 -6.99 -1.26 -0.39
C GLN A 529 -8.10 -0.55 -1.19
N THR A 530 -9.16 -0.07 -0.54
CA THR A 530 -10.17 0.75 -1.22
C THR A 530 -9.56 2.08 -1.67
N GLY A 531 -8.76 2.72 -0.82
CA GLY A 531 -8.01 3.92 -1.19
C GLY A 531 -7.07 3.69 -2.38
N GLU A 532 -6.29 2.60 -2.35
CA GLU A 532 -5.42 2.22 -3.48
C GLU A 532 -6.20 1.98 -4.79
N LEU A 533 -7.38 1.37 -4.71
CA LEU A 533 -8.23 1.10 -5.88
C LEU A 533 -8.90 2.37 -6.45
N LEU A 534 -9.22 3.33 -5.58
CA LEU A 534 -9.82 4.61 -5.96
C LEU A 534 -8.78 5.59 -6.52
N GLY A 535 -7.52 5.51 -6.09
CA GLY A 535 -6.43 6.36 -6.55
C GLY A 535 -6.43 7.76 -5.91
N ASP A 536 -5.58 8.64 -6.43
CA ASP A 536 -5.26 9.95 -5.81
C ASP A 536 -6.42 10.95 -5.79
N GLU A 537 -7.47 10.71 -6.60
CA GLU A 537 -8.71 11.50 -6.57
C GLU A 537 -9.50 11.30 -5.26
N PHE A 538 -9.16 10.26 -4.48
CA PHE A 538 -9.78 9.97 -3.21
C PHE A 538 -8.74 9.88 -2.10
N THR A 539 -9.12 10.34 -0.92
CA THR A 539 -8.35 10.12 0.31
C THR A 539 -9.22 9.47 1.36
N VAL A 540 -8.72 8.39 1.96
CA VAL A 540 -9.51 7.55 2.87
C VAL A 540 -9.04 7.70 4.32
N PHE A 541 -9.99 7.73 5.24
CA PHE A 541 -9.74 7.71 6.67
C PHE A 541 -10.41 6.50 7.32
N ASN A 542 -9.60 5.63 7.91
CA ASN A 542 -10.08 4.48 8.67
C ASN A 542 -10.51 4.91 10.07
N ALA A 543 -11.82 5.06 10.28
CA ALA A 543 -12.40 5.38 11.56
C ALA A 543 -12.90 4.13 12.31
N GLY A 544 -12.46 2.93 11.90
CA GLY A 544 -12.80 1.66 12.54
C GLY A 544 -12.18 1.52 13.94
N VAL A 545 -12.91 0.88 14.85
CA VAL A 545 -12.39 0.59 16.20
C VAL A 545 -12.80 -0.80 16.64
N SER A 546 -11.83 -1.62 17.03
CA SER A 546 -12.08 -3.01 17.40
C SER A 546 -13.09 -3.19 18.53
N GLY A 547 -14.01 -4.14 18.33
CA GLY A 547 -15.00 -4.58 19.31
C GLY A 547 -16.15 -3.61 19.58
N LYS A 548 -16.28 -2.52 18.79
CA LYS A 548 -17.32 -1.50 19.01
C LYS A 548 -18.69 -1.90 18.47
N THR A 549 -19.72 -1.38 19.14
CA THR A 549 -21.13 -1.53 18.80
C THR A 549 -21.71 -0.20 18.33
N LEU A 550 -22.82 -0.26 17.59
CA LEU A 550 -23.66 0.92 17.38
C LEU A 550 -24.47 1.23 18.64
N LEU A 551 -25.06 0.20 19.25
CA LEU A 551 -25.88 0.32 20.44
C LEU A 551 -25.11 1.02 21.57
N ASP A 552 -25.84 1.88 22.30
CA ASP A 552 -25.43 2.52 23.55
C ASP A 552 -25.18 1.47 24.65
N THR A 553 -24.00 0.86 24.54
CA THR A 553 -23.42 -0.11 25.45
C THR A 553 -22.06 0.44 25.92
N PRO A 554 -21.41 -0.18 26.91
CA PRO A 554 -20.03 0.20 27.27
C PRO A 554 -19.03 0.13 26.10
N GLU A 555 -19.38 -0.55 25.01
CA GLU A 555 -18.60 -0.66 23.78
C GLU A 555 -19.12 0.25 22.64
N ALA A 556 -19.94 1.26 22.93
CA ALA A 556 -20.46 2.18 21.92
C ALA A 556 -19.34 2.86 21.10
N TYR A 557 -19.51 2.88 19.78
CA TYR A 557 -18.60 3.51 18.84
C TYR A 557 -18.51 5.04 19.04
N THR A 558 -19.64 5.67 19.33
CA THR A 558 -19.76 7.14 19.48
C THR A 558 -18.99 7.71 20.66
N ASP A 559 -18.55 6.86 21.60
CA ASP A 559 -17.73 7.26 22.75
C ASP A 559 -16.23 7.23 22.44
N THR A 560 -15.84 6.84 21.22
CA THR A 560 -14.43 6.72 20.84
C THR A 560 -13.85 8.03 20.30
N PRO A 561 -12.52 8.25 20.46
CA PRO A 561 -11.85 9.34 19.76
C PRO A 561 -12.00 9.27 18.23
N ARG A 562 -12.04 8.05 17.66
CA ARG A 562 -12.11 7.82 16.21
C ARG A 562 -13.40 8.33 15.59
N TYR A 563 -14.51 8.27 16.33
CA TYR A 563 -15.76 8.91 15.92
C TYR A 563 -15.60 10.43 15.73
N THR A 564 -14.87 11.10 16.62
CA THR A 564 -14.59 12.54 16.50
C THR A 564 -13.59 12.82 15.39
N GLU A 565 -12.53 12.02 15.29
CA GLU A 565 -11.50 12.13 14.24
C GLU A 565 -12.12 11.97 12.84
N GLY A 566 -12.99 10.97 12.64
CA GLY A 566 -13.68 10.73 11.37
C GLY A 566 -14.61 11.87 10.95
N LYS A 567 -15.22 12.59 11.91
CA LYS A 567 -15.98 13.81 11.59
C LYS A 567 -15.07 14.99 11.26
N ASN A 568 -13.95 15.13 11.98
CA ASN A 568 -12.99 16.21 11.78
C ASN A 568 -12.20 16.08 10.48
N PHE A 569 -12.14 14.88 9.89
CA PHE A 569 -11.69 14.68 8.53
C PHE A 569 -12.55 15.43 7.50
N ALA A 570 -13.74 15.90 7.92
CA ALA A 570 -14.72 16.59 7.10
C ALA A 570 -15.09 15.80 5.83
N PRO A 571 -15.52 14.54 5.97
CA PRO A 571 -15.73 13.64 4.84
C PRO A 571 -16.73 14.18 3.83
N ASP A 572 -16.48 13.89 2.56
CA ASP A 572 -17.41 14.06 1.44
C ASP A 572 -18.22 12.77 1.20
N VAL A 573 -17.69 11.63 1.65
CA VAL A 573 -18.35 10.31 1.67
C VAL A 573 -18.12 9.65 3.03
N VAL A 574 -19.14 8.99 3.56
CA VAL A 574 -19.05 8.18 4.79
C VAL A 574 -19.63 6.81 4.52
N THR A 575 -18.91 5.75 4.88
CA THR A 575 -19.47 4.39 4.91
C THR A 575 -19.65 3.97 6.37
N ILE A 576 -20.81 3.41 6.72
CA ILE A 576 -21.07 2.91 8.08
C ILE A 576 -21.25 1.38 8.02
N MET A 577 -20.31 0.64 8.61
CA MET A 577 -20.36 -0.81 8.78
C MET A 577 -20.24 -1.18 10.27
N LEU A 578 -21.32 -0.92 11.02
CA LEU A 578 -21.46 -1.29 12.44
C LEU A 578 -22.66 -2.21 12.61
N GLY A 579 -22.53 -3.20 13.51
CA GLY A 579 -23.62 -4.14 13.83
C GLY A 579 -23.14 -5.55 14.16
N THR A 580 -21.95 -5.95 13.72
CA THR A 580 -21.46 -7.31 13.92
C THR A 580 -21.30 -7.64 15.40
N ASN A 581 -20.79 -6.69 16.20
CA ASN A 581 -20.67 -6.85 17.65
C ASN A 581 -22.01 -6.69 18.41
N ASP A 582 -22.94 -5.91 17.87
CA ASP A 582 -24.30 -5.75 18.40
C ASP A 582 -25.06 -7.08 18.34
N SER A 583 -24.72 -7.95 17.38
CA SER A 583 -25.33 -9.26 17.18
C SER A 583 -24.99 -10.29 18.28
N LYS A 584 -24.07 -9.99 19.21
CA LYS A 584 -23.65 -10.91 20.28
C LYS A 584 -24.85 -11.31 21.14
N ASP A 585 -24.92 -12.58 21.56
CA ASP A 585 -26.02 -13.12 22.37
C ASP A 585 -26.39 -12.28 23.62
N ARG A 586 -25.40 -11.65 24.26
CA ARG A 586 -25.60 -10.80 25.45
C ARG A 586 -26.43 -9.54 25.14
N TYR A 587 -26.41 -9.08 23.90
CA TYR A 587 -27.20 -7.97 23.39
C TYR A 587 -28.41 -8.52 22.62
N TRP A 588 -28.21 -9.34 21.59
CA TRP A 588 -29.27 -9.77 20.68
C TRP A 588 -30.05 -11.03 21.12
N GLY A 589 -29.37 -12.03 21.69
CA GLY A 589 -29.89 -13.40 21.90
C GLY A 589 -30.67 -13.67 23.19
N SER A 590 -30.86 -12.69 24.08
CA SER A 590 -31.44 -12.88 25.43
C SER A 590 -32.98 -12.76 25.53
N GLY A 591 -33.70 -12.84 24.40
CA GLY A 591 -35.15 -12.60 24.33
C GLY A 591 -35.55 -11.14 24.15
N ASN A 592 -34.58 -10.26 23.92
CA ASN A 592 -34.73 -8.81 23.71
C ASN A 592 -34.51 -8.39 22.24
N ALA A 593 -34.40 -9.33 21.30
CA ALA A 593 -34.06 -9.06 19.89
C ALA A 593 -34.95 -7.96 19.26
N ALA A 594 -36.27 -8.01 19.46
CA ALA A 594 -37.18 -7.00 18.95
C ALA A 594 -36.95 -5.60 19.55
N TYR A 595 -36.67 -5.52 20.86
CA TYR A 595 -36.38 -4.25 21.53
C TYR A 595 -35.05 -3.65 21.07
N ASN A 596 -34.04 -4.50 20.85
CA ASN A 596 -32.73 -4.05 20.40
C ASN A 596 -32.69 -3.75 18.89
N ALA A 597 -33.56 -4.36 18.08
CA ALA A 597 -33.77 -3.97 16.70
C ALA A 597 -34.31 -2.52 16.59
N ASP A 598 -35.33 -2.17 17.37
CA ASP A 598 -35.86 -0.80 17.42
C ASP A 598 -34.79 0.20 17.88
N ALA A 599 -34.05 -0.12 18.95
CA ALA A 599 -32.98 0.74 19.46
C ALA A 599 -31.82 0.89 18.46
N PHE A 600 -31.44 -0.20 17.76
CA PHE A 600 -30.43 -0.18 16.73
C PHE A 600 -30.87 0.70 15.55
N ALA A 601 -32.13 0.59 15.11
CA ALA A 601 -32.68 1.42 14.04
C ALA A 601 -32.66 2.92 14.40
N GLU A 602 -33.11 3.27 15.62
CA GLU A 602 -33.11 4.65 16.12
C GLU A 602 -31.69 5.23 16.18
N GLN A 603 -30.72 4.46 16.70
CA GLN A 603 -29.34 4.91 16.85
C GLN A 603 -28.59 4.96 15.52
N LEU A 604 -28.89 4.05 14.57
CA LEU A 604 -28.32 4.11 13.22
C LEU A 604 -28.81 5.36 12.49
N THR A 605 -30.11 5.64 12.60
CA THR A 605 -30.74 6.86 12.08
C THR A 605 -30.10 8.11 12.67
N ALA A 606 -29.84 8.14 13.98
CA ALA A 606 -29.17 9.26 14.63
C ALA A 606 -27.73 9.45 14.11
N LEU A 607 -26.97 8.37 13.95
CA LEU A 607 -25.60 8.43 13.45
C LEU A 607 -25.54 8.91 11.98
N ILE A 608 -26.45 8.41 11.14
CA ILE A 608 -26.59 8.88 9.75
C ILE A 608 -26.84 10.39 9.71
N ASN A 609 -27.80 10.86 10.51
CA ASN A 609 -28.19 12.26 10.52
C ASN A 609 -27.10 13.18 11.08
N GLU A 610 -26.31 12.71 12.05
CA GLU A 610 -25.12 13.43 12.49
C GLU A 610 -24.15 13.66 11.33
N TYR A 611 -23.78 12.60 10.59
CA TYR A 611 -22.85 12.74 9.46
C TYR A 611 -23.44 13.61 8.34
N LYS A 612 -24.71 13.43 7.97
CA LYS A 612 -25.39 14.27 6.96
C LYS A 612 -25.42 15.76 7.35
N SER A 613 -25.40 16.07 8.65
CA SER A 613 -25.43 17.44 9.16
C SER A 613 -24.08 18.16 9.13
N LEU A 614 -22.98 17.45 8.81
CA LEU A 614 -21.66 18.05 8.71
C LEU A 614 -21.62 19.13 7.62
N PRO A 615 -20.78 20.17 7.75
CA PRO A 615 -20.65 21.22 6.74
C PRO A 615 -20.25 20.72 5.34
N SER A 616 -19.56 19.58 5.27
CA SER A 616 -19.19 18.90 4.01
C SER A 616 -20.36 18.15 3.35
N SER A 617 -21.51 18.03 4.03
CA SER A 617 -22.72 17.36 3.55
C SER A 617 -22.43 16.00 2.89
N PRO A 618 -21.80 15.04 3.60
CA PRO A 618 -21.33 13.79 3.02
C PRO A 618 -22.46 12.94 2.42
N VAL A 619 -22.12 12.15 1.40
CA VAL A 619 -22.95 11.02 0.98
C VAL A 619 -22.72 9.90 1.99
N VAL A 620 -23.79 9.40 2.62
CA VAL A 620 -23.69 8.36 3.65
C VAL A 620 -24.15 7.03 3.07
N PHE A 621 -23.22 6.09 2.92
CA PHE A 621 -23.46 4.70 2.57
C PHE A 621 -23.66 3.84 3.81
N ILE A 622 -24.62 2.94 3.77
CA ILE A 622 -24.77 1.86 4.76
C ILE A 622 -24.17 0.59 4.19
N ALA A 623 -23.07 0.14 4.78
CA ALA A 623 -22.47 -1.14 4.46
C ALA A 623 -22.99 -2.18 5.45
N THR A 624 -23.61 -3.24 4.94
CA THR A 624 -24.18 -4.28 5.80
C THR A 624 -23.09 -5.09 6.50
N SER A 625 -23.34 -5.61 7.69
CA SER A 625 -22.38 -6.51 8.37
C SER A 625 -22.08 -7.78 7.52
N PRO A 626 -20.81 -8.21 7.38
CA PRO A 626 -20.47 -9.40 6.59
C PRO A 626 -21.14 -10.69 7.08
N THR A 627 -21.23 -11.70 6.21
CA THR A 627 -21.71 -13.04 6.61
C THR A 627 -20.79 -13.64 7.68
N VAL A 628 -21.36 -14.30 8.69
CA VAL A 628 -20.60 -14.97 9.77
C VAL A 628 -20.63 -16.49 9.58
N TYR A 629 -19.49 -17.13 9.79
CA TYR A 629 -19.29 -18.57 9.66
C TYR A 629 -18.94 -19.22 11.00
N GLY A 630 -19.47 -20.42 11.23
CA GLY A 630 -19.31 -21.16 12.49
C GLY A 630 -20.52 -21.03 13.42
N GLU A 631 -20.62 -21.91 14.43
CA GLU A 631 -21.81 -21.94 15.29
C GLU A 631 -21.90 -20.72 16.22
N LYS A 632 -20.79 -20.34 16.88
CA LYS A 632 -20.64 -19.11 17.68
C LYS A 632 -19.17 -18.73 17.83
N VAL A 633 -18.78 -17.55 17.35
CA VAL A 633 -17.43 -16.98 17.54
C VAL A 633 -17.59 -15.72 18.38
N ASP A 634 -17.00 -15.68 19.58
CA ASP A 634 -17.25 -14.61 20.58
C ASP A 634 -18.75 -14.30 20.82
N SER A 635 -19.60 -15.35 20.78
CA SER A 635 -21.07 -15.24 20.86
C SER A 635 -21.76 -14.52 19.69
N ILE A 636 -21.03 -14.22 18.61
CA ILE A 636 -21.55 -13.75 17.32
C ILE A 636 -21.97 -14.98 16.50
N ASN A 637 -23.11 -14.90 15.82
CA ASN A 637 -23.62 -15.94 14.96
C ASN A 637 -24.40 -15.35 13.77
N ASP A 638 -24.53 -16.14 12.71
CA ASP A 638 -25.15 -15.72 11.45
C ASP A 638 -26.62 -15.29 11.60
N ALA A 639 -27.37 -15.90 12.53
CA ALA A 639 -28.78 -15.57 12.74
C ALA A 639 -28.94 -14.14 13.29
N GLY A 640 -28.13 -13.76 14.29
CA GLY A 640 -28.13 -12.40 14.84
C GLY A 640 -27.67 -11.36 13.81
N VAL A 641 -26.62 -11.67 13.05
CA VAL A 641 -26.13 -10.76 11.99
C VAL A 641 -27.18 -10.60 10.89
N THR A 642 -27.85 -11.67 10.47
CA THR A 642 -28.91 -11.60 9.45
C THR A 642 -30.07 -10.69 9.87
N GLU A 643 -30.45 -10.69 11.15
CA GLU A 643 -31.47 -9.77 11.67
C GLU A 643 -30.99 -8.32 11.63
N ILE A 644 -29.73 -8.05 12.02
CA ILE A 644 -29.14 -6.71 11.95
C ILE A 644 -29.05 -6.20 10.51
N VAL A 645 -28.68 -7.05 9.57
CA VAL A 645 -28.60 -6.70 8.13
C VAL A 645 -29.96 -6.26 7.60
N ALA A 646 -31.05 -6.90 8.04
CA ALA A 646 -32.40 -6.47 7.67
C ALA A 646 -32.71 -5.05 8.19
N VAL A 647 -32.34 -4.75 9.44
CA VAL A 647 -32.53 -3.41 10.02
C VAL A 647 -31.63 -2.37 9.34
N GLN A 648 -30.38 -2.70 9.02
CA GLN A 648 -29.47 -1.81 8.27
C GLN A 648 -30.08 -1.40 6.93
N LYS A 649 -30.64 -2.36 6.17
CA LYS A 649 -31.29 -2.10 4.88
C LYS A 649 -32.58 -1.30 5.02
N GLU A 650 -33.38 -1.58 6.04
CA GLU A 650 -34.62 -0.83 6.33
C GLU A 650 -34.33 0.64 6.62
N VAL A 651 -33.37 0.91 7.52
CA VAL A 651 -32.95 2.28 7.86
C VAL A 651 -32.32 2.97 6.66
N ALA A 652 -31.47 2.28 5.90
CA ALA A 652 -30.87 2.85 4.69
C ALA A 652 -31.95 3.33 3.69
N ALA A 653 -32.97 2.50 3.44
CA ALA A 653 -34.08 2.86 2.57
C ALA A 653 -34.91 4.04 3.13
N ALA A 654 -35.20 4.04 4.44
CA ALA A 654 -35.95 5.12 5.09
C ALA A 654 -35.21 6.47 5.03
N GLU A 655 -33.89 6.45 5.18
CA GLU A 655 -33.04 7.64 5.17
C GLU A 655 -32.53 8.02 3.77
N GLY A 656 -32.87 7.25 2.72
CA GLY A 656 -32.36 7.49 1.36
C GLY A 656 -30.84 7.32 1.24
N CYS A 657 -30.25 6.42 2.03
CA CYS A 657 -28.83 6.09 1.99
C CYS A 657 -28.58 4.92 1.03
N PRO A 658 -27.58 5.02 0.12
CA PRO A 658 -27.15 3.89 -0.70
C PRO A 658 -26.61 2.74 0.16
N VAL A 659 -26.76 1.50 -0.32
CA VAL A 659 -26.36 0.29 0.41
C VAL A 659 -25.20 -0.42 -0.29
N ILE A 660 -24.16 -0.76 0.48
CA ILE A 660 -23.10 -1.69 0.06
C ILE A 660 -23.39 -3.03 0.75
N ASP A 661 -23.97 -3.98 0.01
CA ASP A 661 -24.45 -5.26 0.57
C ASP A 661 -23.32 -6.28 0.75
N ILE A 662 -22.40 -5.98 1.67
CA ILE A 662 -21.27 -6.83 2.04
C ILE A 662 -21.74 -8.18 2.60
N ASN A 663 -22.92 -8.26 3.24
CA ASN A 663 -23.46 -9.52 3.72
C ASN A 663 -23.70 -10.47 2.55
N ALA A 664 -24.42 -10.01 1.52
CA ALA A 664 -24.66 -10.80 0.32
C ALA A 664 -23.36 -11.09 -0.44
N PHE A 665 -22.47 -10.10 -0.56
CA PHE A 665 -21.19 -10.23 -1.26
C PHE A 665 -20.29 -11.32 -0.64
N THR A 666 -20.25 -11.41 0.69
CA THR A 666 -19.41 -12.36 1.42
C THR A 666 -20.08 -13.72 1.65
N LYS A 667 -21.29 -13.94 1.11
CA LYS A 667 -22.07 -15.15 1.36
C LYS A 667 -21.50 -16.38 0.64
N ASN A 668 -21.43 -17.51 1.35
CA ASN A 668 -20.81 -18.77 0.91
C ASN A 668 -19.29 -18.73 0.69
N HIS A 669 -18.61 -17.70 1.21
CA HIS A 669 -17.17 -17.50 1.12
C HIS A 669 -16.48 -17.65 2.49
N SER A 670 -16.71 -18.76 3.18
CA SER A 670 -16.09 -19.01 4.50
C SER A 670 -14.55 -19.02 4.44
N ASP A 671 -13.99 -19.32 3.28
CA ASP A 671 -12.56 -19.29 2.99
C ASP A 671 -11.95 -17.88 3.01
N TRP A 672 -12.78 -16.84 2.94
CA TRP A 672 -12.36 -15.43 3.06
C TRP A 672 -12.23 -14.97 4.51
N PHE A 673 -12.51 -15.84 5.49
CA PHE A 673 -12.52 -15.51 6.91
C PHE A 673 -11.51 -16.37 7.68
N GLY A 674 -10.74 -15.76 8.58
CA GLY A 674 -9.73 -16.48 9.37
C GLY A 674 -10.34 -17.26 10.53
N ASP A 675 -11.32 -16.65 11.21
CA ASP A 675 -11.99 -17.20 12.40
C ASP A 675 -13.51 -17.36 12.21
N GLY A 676 -14.03 -17.02 11.04
CA GLY A 676 -15.45 -17.02 10.71
C GLY A 676 -16.17 -15.69 10.95
N VAL A 677 -15.52 -14.66 11.51
CA VAL A 677 -16.06 -13.30 11.68
C VAL A 677 -15.19 -12.27 10.97
N HIS A 678 -13.87 -12.37 11.12
CA HIS A 678 -12.91 -11.44 10.56
C HIS A 678 -12.41 -11.92 9.18
N PRO A 679 -12.54 -11.08 8.13
CA PRO A 679 -11.97 -11.38 6.82
C PRO A 679 -10.45 -11.54 6.90
N ASN A 680 -9.90 -12.52 6.19
CA ASN A 680 -8.45 -12.63 5.96
C ASN A 680 -8.02 -11.70 4.81
N ASP A 681 -6.73 -11.71 4.45
CA ASP A 681 -6.21 -10.85 3.35
C ASP A 681 -7.01 -10.94 2.05
N ILE A 682 -7.47 -12.14 1.68
CA ILE A 682 -8.27 -12.35 0.47
C ILE A 682 -9.65 -11.70 0.64
N GLY A 683 -10.29 -11.91 1.80
CA GLY A 683 -11.57 -11.30 2.11
C GLY A 683 -11.52 -9.78 2.13
N HIS A 684 -10.50 -9.19 2.75
CA HIS A 684 -10.30 -7.74 2.75
C HIS A 684 -10.06 -7.19 1.34
N ALA A 685 -9.22 -7.84 0.53
CA ALA A 685 -8.96 -7.40 -0.85
C ALA A 685 -10.24 -7.41 -1.71
N LEU A 686 -11.10 -8.43 -1.56
CA LEU A 686 -12.35 -8.53 -2.30
C LEU A 686 -13.43 -7.60 -1.76
N MET A 687 -13.50 -7.39 -0.45
CA MET A 687 -14.37 -6.35 0.11
C MET A 687 -13.97 -4.97 -0.41
N ALA A 688 -12.66 -4.68 -0.50
CA ALA A 688 -12.18 -3.41 -1.02
C ALA A 688 -12.69 -3.11 -2.44
N THR A 689 -12.83 -4.13 -3.31
CA THR A 689 -13.40 -3.92 -4.65
C THR A 689 -14.86 -3.52 -4.59
N ALA A 690 -15.66 -4.12 -3.70
CA ALA A 690 -17.07 -3.79 -3.56
C ALA A 690 -17.27 -2.36 -3.01
N PHE A 691 -16.42 -1.94 -2.06
CA PHE A 691 -16.42 -0.57 -1.56
C PHE A 691 -15.95 0.43 -2.62
N ALA A 692 -14.84 0.16 -3.32
CA ALA A 692 -14.33 1.03 -4.36
C ALA A 692 -15.33 1.23 -5.50
N GLU A 693 -15.99 0.16 -5.97
CA GLU A 693 -17.01 0.22 -7.02
C GLU A 693 -18.17 1.13 -6.60
N ALA A 694 -18.69 0.99 -5.38
CA ALA A 694 -19.79 1.82 -4.90
C ALA A 694 -19.39 3.28 -4.66
N ILE A 695 -18.18 3.53 -4.16
CA ILE A 695 -17.70 4.88 -3.81
C ILE A 695 -17.32 5.67 -5.06
N ALA A 696 -16.73 5.03 -6.07
CA ALA A 696 -16.30 5.69 -7.31
C ALA A 696 -17.47 6.39 -8.04
N GLU A 697 -18.70 5.86 -7.91
CA GLU A 697 -19.87 6.47 -8.53
C GLU A 697 -20.22 7.86 -7.96
N VAL A 698 -19.74 8.19 -6.75
CA VAL A 698 -20.01 9.50 -6.14
C VAL A 698 -19.44 10.64 -6.98
N ASP A 699 -18.36 10.39 -7.71
CA ASP A 699 -17.72 11.40 -8.54
C ASP A 699 -18.15 11.34 -10.02
N ALA A 700 -19.06 10.43 -10.40
CA ALA A 700 -19.36 10.14 -11.81
C ALA A 700 -20.28 11.15 -12.51
N ALA A 701 -20.55 12.33 -11.93
CA ALA A 701 -21.43 13.38 -12.47
C ALA A 701 -22.72 12.82 -13.10
N SER A 702 -23.44 11.95 -12.39
CA SER A 702 -24.47 11.10 -12.98
C SER A 702 -25.90 11.43 -12.51
N LEU A 703 -26.88 11.12 -13.37
CA LEU A 703 -28.31 11.17 -13.04
C LEU A 703 -28.85 9.77 -12.72
N SER A 704 -29.89 9.71 -11.88
CA SER A 704 -30.70 8.51 -11.65
C SER A 704 -31.95 8.45 -12.53
N SER A 705 -32.55 9.59 -12.83
CA SER A 705 -33.66 9.68 -13.78
C SER A 705 -33.83 11.08 -14.36
N ILE A 706 -34.55 11.13 -15.48
CA ILE A 706 -34.95 12.36 -16.18
C ILE A 706 -36.48 12.38 -16.21
N GLN A 707 -37.06 13.52 -15.84
CA GLN A 707 -38.50 13.74 -15.81
C GLN A 707 -38.89 14.66 -16.97
N VAL A 708 -39.82 14.22 -17.81
CA VAL A 708 -40.43 14.99 -18.90
C VAL A 708 -41.93 15.10 -18.62
N GLY A 709 -42.34 16.15 -17.92
CA GLY A 709 -43.70 16.27 -17.41
C GLY A 709 -44.02 15.17 -16.39
N GLU A 710 -44.97 14.28 -16.70
CA GLU A 710 -45.30 13.11 -15.85
C GLU A 710 -44.54 11.83 -16.25
N MET A 711 -43.73 11.88 -17.32
CA MET A 711 -42.95 10.74 -17.79
C MET A 711 -41.59 10.68 -17.11
N GLU A 712 -41.30 9.59 -16.42
CA GLU A 712 -39.97 9.28 -15.92
C GLU A 712 -39.19 8.42 -16.92
N ILE A 713 -37.95 8.81 -17.19
CA ILE A 713 -36.98 8.08 -17.98
C ILE A 713 -35.84 7.68 -17.03
N ALA A 714 -35.71 6.38 -16.75
CA ALA A 714 -34.56 5.86 -16.02
C ALA A 714 -33.29 6.04 -16.86
N THR A 715 -32.22 6.53 -16.24
CA THR A 715 -30.93 6.67 -16.91
C THR A 715 -30.14 5.37 -16.82
N GLU A 716 -29.39 5.09 -17.88
CA GLU A 716 -28.52 3.92 -17.98
C GLU A 716 -27.05 4.35 -17.97
N GLU A 717 -26.19 3.49 -17.44
CA GLU A 717 -24.75 3.71 -17.39
C GLU A 717 -24.20 3.93 -18.81
N ASN A 718 -23.37 4.95 -18.99
CA ASN A 718 -22.77 5.32 -20.28
C ASN A 718 -23.78 5.70 -21.39
N VAL A 719 -25.04 5.99 -21.04
CA VAL A 719 -26.05 6.52 -21.97
C VAL A 719 -26.34 7.98 -21.63
N TYR A 720 -26.11 8.87 -22.59
CA TYR A 720 -26.22 10.33 -22.41
C TYR A 720 -27.20 10.97 -23.38
N THR A 721 -27.93 10.19 -24.17
CA THR A 721 -28.94 10.71 -25.09
C THR A 721 -30.22 9.92 -24.93
N TYR A 722 -31.31 10.63 -24.64
CA TYR A 722 -32.63 10.08 -24.37
C TYR A 722 -33.66 10.75 -25.28
N THR A 723 -34.80 10.09 -25.46
CA THR A 723 -35.93 10.64 -26.19
C THR A 723 -37.12 10.76 -25.24
N GLY A 724 -37.67 11.97 -25.13
CA GLY A 724 -38.92 12.23 -24.43
C GLY A 724 -40.05 12.48 -25.43
N TYR A 725 -41.26 12.03 -25.11
CA TYR A 725 -42.42 12.18 -26.00
C TYR A 725 -43.41 13.18 -25.41
N VAL A 726 -43.86 14.10 -26.25
CA VAL A 726 -44.86 15.12 -25.90
C VAL A 726 -46.12 14.90 -26.75
N PRO A 727 -47.29 14.65 -26.14
CA PRO A 727 -48.52 14.40 -26.88
C PRO A 727 -48.92 15.57 -27.79
N ALA A 728 -49.45 15.24 -28.97
CA ALA A 728 -49.86 16.22 -29.96
C ALA A 728 -50.89 17.22 -29.41
N GLY A 729 -50.61 18.51 -29.57
CA GLY A 729 -51.51 19.59 -29.13
C GLY A 729 -51.46 19.92 -27.63
N THR A 730 -50.47 19.41 -26.89
CA THR A 730 -50.20 19.78 -25.49
C THR A 730 -49.12 20.86 -25.39
N GLU A 731 -49.04 21.56 -24.26
CA GLU A 731 -47.92 22.45 -23.96
C GLU A 731 -46.67 21.61 -23.69
N ILE A 732 -45.51 22.10 -24.14
CA ILE A 732 -44.23 21.41 -23.93
C ILE A 732 -43.91 21.44 -22.43
N PRO A 733 -43.72 20.28 -21.78
CA PRO A 733 -43.46 20.23 -20.34
C PRO A 733 -42.05 20.73 -20.02
N SER A 734 -41.84 21.12 -18.76
CA SER A 734 -40.50 21.30 -18.21
C SER A 734 -39.79 19.95 -18.12
N VAL A 735 -38.49 19.97 -18.38
CA VAL A 735 -37.60 18.85 -18.12
C VAL A 735 -36.91 19.06 -16.78
N GLU A 736 -36.96 18.05 -15.91
CA GLU A 736 -36.26 18.02 -14.63
C GLU A 736 -35.41 16.75 -14.55
N ALA A 737 -34.49 16.68 -13.60
CA ALA A 737 -33.65 15.51 -13.37
C ALA A 737 -33.51 15.19 -11.89
N ALA A 738 -33.20 13.92 -11.60
CA ALA A 738 -32.75 13.49 -10.30
C ALA A 738 -31.26 13.15 -10.40
N SER A 739 -30.42 13.88 -9.66
CA SER A 739 -28.98 13.65 -9.63
C SER A 739 -28.61 12.61 -8.58
N LEU A 740 -27.53 11.86 -8.85
CA LEU A 740 -26.97 10.89 -7.92
C LEU A 740 -25.96 11.54 -6.98
N TYR A 741 -25.91 11.03 -5.75
CA TYR A 741 -24.83 11.26 -4.77
C TYR A 741 -24.50 12.74 -4.47
N GLY A 742 -25.50 13.62 -4.57
CA GLY A 742 -25.33 15.05 -4.29
C GLY A 742 -24.68 15.85 -5.43
N SER A 743 -24.60 15.27 -6.64
CA SER A 743 -24.27 16.01 -7.86
C SER A 743 -25.28 17.12 -8.09
N THR A 744 -24.86 18.22 -8.70
CA THR A 744 -25.76 19.31 -9.10
C THR A 744 -26.07 19.23 -10.59
N TYR A 745 -27.18 19.80 -11.03
CA TYR A 745 -27.51 19.86 -12.44
C TYR A 745 -28.14 21.19 -12.84
N THR A 746 -27.99 21.52 -14.12
CA THR A 746 -28.67 22.62 -14.79
C THR A 746 -29.37 22.11 -16.05
N VAL A 747 -30.50 22.71 -16.40
CA VAL A 747 -31.26 22.35 -17.60
C VAL A 747 -31.30 23.55 -18.53
N ASP A 748 -30.84 23.36 -19.77
CA ASP A 748 -30.95 24.33 -20.84
C ASP A 748 -31.99 23.84 -21.86
N GLN A 749 -33.15 24.50 -21.85
CA GLN A 749 -34.29 24.22 -22.72
C GLN A 749 -34.66 25.50 -23.48
N ALA A 750 -34.58 25.45 -24.81
CA ALA A 750 -34.89 26.60 -25.66
C ALA A 750 -36.36 27.04 -25.54
N GLU A 751 -36.61 28.35 -25.43
CA GLU A 751 -37.95 28.93 -25.28
C GLU A 751 -38.78 28.98 -26.58
N ASP A 752 -38.24 28.53 -27.73
CA ASP A 752 -38.91 28.70 -29.03
C ASP A 752 -40.23 27.91 -29.16
N GLY A 753 -40.47 26.97 -28.24
CA GLY A 753 -41.75 26.32 -28.01
C GLY A 753 -42.21 25.40 -29.14
N THR A 754 -41.30 24.93 -30.00
CA THR A 754 -41.64 24.07 -31.14
C THR A 754 -40.94 22.72 -31.10
N LEU A 755 -41.66 21.65 -31.43
CA LEU A 755 -41.12 20.29 -31.54
C LEU A 755 -40.72 19.97 -33.00
N PRO A 756 -39.70 19.12 -33.23
CA PRO A 756 -38.82 18.52 -32.22
C PRO A 756 -37.84 19.55 -31.63
N MET A 757 -37.47 19.37 -30.36
CA MET A 757 -36.43 20.19 -29.71
C MET A 757 -35.45 19.32 -28.93
N THR A 758 -34.29 19.91 -28.62
CA THR A 758 -33.26 19.28 -27.80
C THR A 758 -33.12 20.06 -26.51
N VAL A 759 -33.14 19.34 -25.39
CA VAL A 759 -32.87 19.85 -24.05
C VAL A 759 -31.54 19.29 -23.59
N THR A 760 -30.70 20.14 -23.01
CA THR A 760 -29.40 19.77 -22.48
C THR A 760 -29.45 19.81 -20.96
N ILE A 761 -28.98 18.76 -20.30
CA ILE A 761 -28.85 18.71 -18.84
C ILE A 761 -27.37 18.56 -18.51
N THR A 762 -26.77 19.58 -17.91
CA THR A 762 -25.37 19.56 -17.49
C THR A 762 -25.32 19.18 -16.02
N VAL A 763 -24.64 18.09 -15.72
CA VAL A 763 -24.47 17.54 -14.37
C VAL A 763 -23.03 17.72 -13.95
N VAL A 764 -22.84 18.15 -12.71
CA VAL A 764 -21.53 18.35 -12.10
C VAL A 764 -21.43 17.47 -10.87
N SER A 765 -20.37 16.67 -10.80
CA SER A 765 -20.12 15.75 -9.68
C SER A 765 -19.92 16.49 -8.37
N LYS A 766 -19.89 15.72 -7.28
CA LYS A 766 -19.50 16.27 -5.99
C LYS A 766 -18.06 16.79 -6.09
N LYS A 767 -17.79 17.99 -5.54
CA LYS A 767 -16.50 18.71 -5.61
C LYS A 767 -16.13 19.31 -6.97
N ASP A 768 -17.06 19.31 -7.91
CA ASP A 768 -16.84 19.92 -9.23
C ASP A 768 -15.68 19.27 -10.00
N HIS A 769 -15.39 17.99 -9.75
CA HIS A 769 -14.32 17.28 -10.44
C HIS A 769 -14.72 16.88 -11.85
N TYR A 770 -15.97 16.45 -12.05
CA TYR A 770 -16.44 15.96 -13.33
C TYR A 770 -17.70 16.68 -13.77
N ARG A 771 -17.79 16.89 -15.08
CA ARG A 771 -18.99 17.39 -15.76
C ARG A 771 -19.45 16.39 -16.80
N GLN A 772 -20.73 16.05 -16.78
CA GLN A 772 -21.37 15.23 -17.80
C GLN A 772 -22.58 15.93 -18.39
N VAL A 773 -22.70 15.90 -19.71
CA VAL A 773 -23.83 16.47 -20.44
C VAL A 773 -24.76 15.35 -20.90
N TYR A 774 -26.03 15.48 -20.57
CA TYR A 774 -27.13 14.63 -21.03
C TYR A 774 -27.97 15.40 -22.05
N THR A 775 -28.42 14.71 -23.08
CA THR A 775 -29.26 15.26 -24.15
C THR A 775 -30.62 14.57 -24.14
N VAL A 776 -31.69 15.34 -24.10
CA VAL A 776 -33.07 14.85 -24.20
C VAL A 776 -33.69 15.41 -25.46
N ASN A 777 -33.94 14.56 -26.44
CA ASN A 777 -34.66 14.92 -27.65
C ASN A 777 -36.16 14.81 -27.39
N LEU A 778 -36.86 15.94 -27.38
CA LEU A 778 -38.31 15.98 -27.25
C LEU A 778 -38.95 15.91 -28.63
N GLU A 779 -39.82 14.91 -28.81
CA GLU A 779 -40.54 14.67 -30.07
C GLU A 779 -42.06 14.65 -29.84
N GLU A 780 -42.83 14.98 -30.88
CA GLU A 780 -44.29 14.80 -30.83
C GLU A 780 -44.60 13.30 -30.93
N GLY A 781 -45.31 12.75 -29.95
CA GLY A 781 -45.68 11.34 -29.93
C GLY A 781 -46.53 10.96 -28.73
N ASP A 782 -47.15 9.78 -28.80
CA ASP A 782 -47.82 9.18 -27.65
C ASP A 782 -46.75 8.81 -26.60
N ILE A 783 -46.97 9.20 -25.34
CA ILE A 783 -46.10 8.78 -24.23
C ILE A 783 -46.14 7.24 -24.17
N PRO A 784 -45.00 6.53 -24.25
CA PRO A 784 -44.95 5.10 -24.05
C PRO A 784 -45.61 4.78 -22.69
N ASN A 785 -46.62 3.92 -22.68
CA ASN A 785 -47.42 3.64 -21.47
C ASN A 785 -46.50 3.44 -20.26
N PRO A 786 -46.67 4.21 -19.16
CA PRO A 786 -45.85 4.04 -17.96
C PRO A 786 -45.93 2.59 -17.48
N ILE A 787 -44.80 1.99 -17.13
CA ILE A 787 -44.76 0.65 -16.55
C ILE A 787 -45.37 0.75 -15.15
N ILE A 788 -46.64 0.34 -15.01
CA ILE A 788 -47.31 0.28 -13.72
C ILE A 788 -46.91 -1.03 -13.04
N LYS A 789 -46.19 -0.94 -11.91
CA LYS A 789 -45.88 -2.13 -11.12
C LYS A 789 -47.15 -2.83 -10.64
N GLY A 790 -47.21 -4.12 -10.89
CA GLY A 790 -48.37 -4.98 -10.64
C GLY A 790 -49.41 -5.00 -11.76
N ASP A 791 -49.26 -4.19 -12.82
CA ASP A 791 -50.07 -4.31 -14.06
C ASP A 791 -49.36 -5.29 -15.00
N MET A 792 -49.70 -6.56 -14.83
CA MET A 792 -49.06 -7.67 -15.52
C MET A 792 -49.57 -7.86 -16.95
N ASN A 793 -50.74 -7.28 -17.27
CA ASN A 793 -51.36 -7.43 -18.58
C ASN A 793 -51.22 -6.18 -19.46
N GLY A 794 -50.75 -5.06 -18.90
CA GLY A 794 -50.47 -3.80 -19.59
C GLY A 794 -51.70 -2.95 -19.89
N ASP A 795 -52.83 -3.15 -19.18
CA ASP A 795 -54.09 -2.44 -19.39
C ASP A 795 -54.25 -1.16 -18.55
N GLU A 796 -53.16 -0.73 -17.92
CA GLU A 796 -53.03 0.46 -17.10
C GLU A 796 -53.81 0.37 -15.77
N LYS A 797 -54.22 -0.84 -15.37
CA LYS A 797 -54.87 -1.10 -14.08
C LYS A 797 -54.16 -2.24 -13.36
N VAL A 798 -54.11 -2.11 -12.04
CA VAL A 798 -53.75 -3.23 -11.16
C VAL A 798 -55.04 -3.76 -10.59
N ASP A 799 -55.52 -4.87 -11.14
CA ASP A 799 -56.72 -5.57 -10.72
C ASP A 799 -56.50 -7.09 -10.54
N ILE A 800 -57.57 -7.85 -10.30
CA ILE A 800 -57.46 -9.29 -10.02
C ILE A 800 -56.94 -10.10 -11.22
N THR A 801 -57.04 -9.55 -12.44
CA THR A 801 -56.54 -10.20 -13.65
C THR A 801 -55.02 -10.21 -13.69
N ASP A 802 -54.36 -9.22 -13.10
CA ASP A 802 -52.90 -9.17 -13.00
C ASP A 802 -52.33 -10.21 -12.06
N VAL A 803 -53.04 -10.52 -10.97
CA VAL A 803 -52.67 -11.63 -10.07
C VAL A 803 -52.70 -12.96 -10.83
N MET A 804 -53.69 -13.13 -11.72
CA MET A 804 -53.79 -14.35 -12.54
C MET A 804 -52.67 -14.44 -13.57
N GLU A 805 -52.27 -13.30 -14.16
CA GLU A 805 -51.15 -13.27 -15.10
C GLU A 805 -49.80 -13.47 -14.40
N ALA A 806 -49.59 -12.85 -13.24
CA ALA A 806 -48.42 -13.11 -12.38
C ALA A 806 -48.31 -14.59 -12.00
N CYS A 807 -49.43 -15.25 -11.67
CA CYS A 807 -49.45 -16.69 -11.42
C CYS A 807 -49.06 -17.50 -12.65
N ARG A 808 -49.43 -17.06 -13.87
CA ARG A 808 -49.02 -17.73 -15.12
C ARG A 808 -47.54 -17.58 -15.37
N VAL A 809 -46.99 -16.38 -15.16
CA VAL A 809 -45.54 -16.11 -15.26
C VAL A 809 -44.76 -16.99 -14.29
N LEU A 810 -45.17 -17.03 -13.02
CA LEU A 810 -44.52 -17.88 -12.00
C LEU A 810 -44.64 -19.38 -12.32
N ALA A 811 -45.81 -19.83 -12.80
CA ALA A 811 -45.99 -21.21 -13.21
C ALA A 811 -45.08 -21.59 -14.39
N ARG A 812 -44.92 -20.68 -15.36
CA ARG A 812 -44.03 -20.85 -16.50
C ARG A 812 -42.55 -20.92 -16.06
N LYS A 813 -42.14 -20.02 -15.15
CA LYS A 813 -40.82 -20.02 -14.51
C LYS A 813 -40.51 -21.35 -13.84
N ASN A 814 -41.44 -21.89 -13.05
CA ASN A 814 -41.29 -23.18 -12.37
C ASN A 814 -41.19 -24.39 -13.31
N THR A 815 -41.57 -24.23 -14.58
CA THR A 815 -41.38 -25.26 -15.64
C THR A 815 -40.13 -25.05 -16.49
N GLY A 816 -39.26 -24.10 -16.11
CA GLY A 816 -37.97 -23.85 -16.75
C GLY A 816 -37.99 -22.82 -17.87
N SER A 817 -38.96 -21.90 -17.87
CA SER A 817 -39.05 -20.80 -18.84
C SER A 817 -39.10 -19.47 -18.11
N ASP A 818 -38.01 -18.72 -18.17
CA ASP A 818 -37.85 -17.48 -17.41
C ASP A 818 -38.90 -16.41 -17.79
N PRO A 819 -39.22 -15.48 -16.86
CA PRO A 819 -40.01 -14.30 -17.17
C PRO A 819 -39.32 -13.46 -18.26
N LEU A 820 -40.13 -12.85 -19.14
CA LEU A 820 -39.66 -11.86 -20.09
C LEU A 820 -39.22 -10.59 -19.35
N PRO A 821 -38.31 -9.78 -19.93
CA PRO A 821 -37.87 -8.52 -19.31
C PRO A 821 -39.02 -7.61 -18.88
N ASP A 822 -40.04 -7.42 -19.73
CA ASP A 822 -41.20 -6.58 -19.41
C ASP A 822 -42.08 -7.16 -18.29
N GLU A 823 -42.20 -8.49 -18.20
CA GLU A 823 -42.92 -9.16 -17.11
C GLU A 823 -42.16 -9.05 -15.79
N MET A 824 -40.81 -9.05 -15.86
CA MET A 824 -39.95 -8.80 -14.71
C MET A 824 -40.05 -7.35 -14.23
N LEU A 825 -39.98 -6.38 -15.16
CA LEU A 825 -40.14 -4.95 -14.88
C LEU A 825 -41.50 -4.63 -14.23
N ARG A 826 -42.57 -5.29 -14.69
CA ARG A 826 -43.94 -5.07 -14.18
C ARG A 826 -44.21 -5.82 -12.88
N GLY A 827 -43.64 -6.99 -12.69
CA GLY A 827 -44.05 -7.90 -11.63
C GLY A 827 -42.99 -8.27 -10.62
N ASP A 828 -41.79 -7.71 -10.67
CA ASP A 828 -40.87 -7.69 -9.52
C ASP A 828 -41.29 -6.55 -8.57
N MET A 829 -42.09 -6.92 -7.58
CA MET A 829 -42.73 -5.96 -6.66
C MET A 829 -41.80 -5.55 -5.52
N ASN A 830 -40.71 -6.28 -5.29
CA ASN A 830 -39.74 -6.02 -4.23
C ASN A 830 -38.33 -5.66 -4.73
N GLU A 831 -38.14 -5.60 -6.05
CA GLU A 831 -36.89 -5.20 -6.72
C GLU A 831 -35.69 -6.10 -6.41
N ASP A 832 -35.95 -7.37 -6.08
CA ASP A 832 -34.89 -8.32 -5.76
C ASP A 832 -34.28 -9.01 -7.00
N GLY A 833 -34.74 -8.62 -8.19
CA GLY A 833 -34.33 -9.16 -9.49
C GLY A 833 -34.90 -10.55 -9.78
N ARG A 834 -35.87 -11.04 -8.99
CA ARG A 834 -36.41 -12.39 -9.11
C ARG A 834 -37.93 -12.40 -8.96
N PHE A 835 -38.60 -12.89 -10.01
CA PHE A 835 -40.05 -13.15 -9.91
C PHE A 835 -40.39 -14.36 -9.00
N LEU A 836 -40.87 -14.12 -7.79
CA LEU A 836 -41.22 -15.11 -6.76
C LEU A 836 -42.70 -15.00 -6.33
N ILE A 837 -43.11 -15.90 -5.44
CA ILE A 837 -44.48 -15.86 -4.88
C ILE A 837 -44.72 -14.59 -4.08
N ASP A 838 -43.67 -14.01 -3.49
CA ASP A 838 -43.76 -12.79 -2.70
C ASP A 838 -44.19 -11.58 -3.55
N ASP A 839 -43.87 -11.57 -4.84
CA ASP A 839 -44.33 -10.54 -5.76
C ASP A 839 -45.81 -10.62 -6.05
N ILE A 840 -46.33 -11.83 -6.24
CA ILE A 840 -47.77 -12.07 -6.38
C ILE A 840 -48.50 -11.59 -5.13
N MET A 841 -47.90 -11.82 -3.95
CA MET A 841 -48.44 -11.31 -2.69
C MET A 841 -48.33 -9.78 -2.60
N GLY A 842 -47.28 -9.18 -3.16
CA GLY A 842 -47.16 -7.72 -3.36
C GLY A 842 -48.32 -7.15 -4.16
N ILE A 843 -48.64 -7.74 -5.32
CA ILE A 843 -49.80 -7.34 -6.14
C ILE A 843 -51.10 -7.49 -5.33
N CYS A 844 -51.28 -8.59 -4.60
CA CYS A 844 -52.44 -8.79 -3.73
C CYS A 844 -52.57 -7.74 -2.62
N ARG A 845 -51.45 -7.26 -2.06
CA ARG A 845 -51.45 -6.18 -1.05
C ARG A 845 -51.90 -4.86 -1.66
N VAL A 846 -51.43 -4.53 -2.87
CA VAL A 846 -51.88 -3.34 -3.62
C VAL A 846 -53.40 -3.38 -3.84
N LEU A 847 -53.96 -4.54 -4.22
CA LEU A 847 -55.40 -4.73 -4.37
C LEU A 847 -56.18 -4.60 -3.05
N ALA A 848 -55.63 -5.14 -1.96
CA ALA A 848 -56.24 -5.07 -0.65
C ALA A 848 -56.28 -3.63 -0.10
N GLN A 849 -55.27 -2.81 -0.39
CA GLN A 849 -55.23 -1.39 -0.03
C GLN A 849 -56.23 -0.56 -0.86
N LYS A 850 -56.38 -0.87 -2.16
CA LYS A 850 -57.37 -0.20 -3.04
C LYS A 850 -58.84 -0.50 -2.69
N THR A 851 -59.12 -1.59 -1.96
CA THR A 851 -60.47 -1.95 -1.50
C THR A 851 -60.80 -1.44 -0.10
N ALA A 852 -59.82 -0.89 0.61
CA ALA A 852 -59.96 -0.31 1.95
C ALA A 852 -60.19 1.22 1.95
N ASN A 853 -59.90 1.88 0.82
CA ASN A 853 -60.27 3.27 0.51
C ASN A 853 -61.48 3.30 -0.45
#